data_AF-A0A969K995-F1
#
_entry.id   AF-A0A969K995-F1
#
_cell.length_a   1.000
_cell.length_b   1.000
_cell.length_c   1.000
_cell.angle_alpha   90.00
_cell.angle_beta   90.00
_cell.angle_gamma   90.00
#
_symmetry.space_group_name_H-M   'P 1'
#
loop_
_entity.id
_entity.type
_entity.pdbx_description
1 polymer ?
#
loop_
_entity_poly.entity_id
_entity_poly.type
_entity_poly.pdbx_seq_one_letter_code
_entity_poly.pdbx_strand_id
1 'polypeptide(L)'
;MVIPPIPTPSDEMIFISPSQATLFTECQRKWAFRYLEKVEAPQNAYAALGERVHKVLEDWLLFATPPDTYETFQVEDKGRVSTHYPGRIAYAGMHHLPRPGTPMDVEFAFRLKGWTGKIDLGYEKQHDDHGRVHVVHDHKTTTNLNYAKTPDDLKSDAQGLIYAFVALEASGAPHVLDQWVYYQTREPYKSLKTELLMTRTLCEDGMVFWEDQASMIRSLRRQKPRAMDLEPSPEMCDRYGGCPYRDSGHCQLTDGERVKGYFMAEMNIEEKIAKMRAQQAQGGTGIQISPPAHIPLPQLPQIPQAAQTVPQIPQVTQSPPAAQTPQVQAPPIVPIQATASPSPASALSPEVIERMVADLRPGMFFISVLPEVVERAKSRGLGFAPEAGAFKVVVTDVVQNRAGAINPPEQPTAAVLNPEGQASRTSTGETDQFEAMDKHDLEKFIAEHRLAVEIKKGQQAKTLRKVVRAAWKDRQTALANPGLVEAPKPQAAPLPQPTDVPKIHSGGGMSIPQAPAAPPPVPAPSIPEAVQRHAERQMSIEEQIARTPLPEYVQPSGAYTQAMTEQFSIEQQQTARSSMRLFIDCMPLGDNPQSAREAFSEVFDALHQSQSVPDYRMVEYGKGPGMLVAGIRHYLETVHLDHGNVFISMSSPEGQLLRDVLVEHAGEVYIGVR
;
A
#
# COMPACT_ATOMS: atom_id res chain seq x y z
N MET A 1 15.80 -27.05 -39.61
CA MET A 1 15.13 -26.19 -38.60
C MET A 1 13.86 -26.89 -38.17
N VAL A 2 13.81 -27.37 -36.92
CA VAL A 2 12.56 -27.88 -36.33
C VAL A 2 11.69 -26.66 -36.08
N ILE A 3 10.60 -26.54 -36.83
CA ILE A 3 9.61 -25.50 -36.60
C ILE A 3 9.06 -25.75 -35.18
N PRO A 4 9.19 -24.79 -34.24
CA PRO A 4 8.55 -24.95 -32.95
C PRO A 4 7.04 -25.12 -33.19
N PRO A 5 6.38 -26.05 -32.49
CA PRO A 5 4.96 -26.31 -32.69
C PRO A 5 4.19 -25.00 -32.54
N ILE A 6 3.24 -24.78 -33.46
CA ILE A 6 2.30 -23.66 -33.40
C ILE A 6 1.62 -23.74 -32.03
N PRO A 7 1.68 -22.68 -31.20
CA PRO A 7 1.01 -22.68 -29.91
C PRO A 7 -0.47 -22.96 -30.15
N THR A 8 -0.98 -24.00 -29.49
CA THR A 8 -2.37 -24.41 -29.64
C THR A 8 -3.29 -23.29 -29.11
N PRO A 9 -4.48 -23.09 -29.68
CA PRO A 9 -5.36 -21.95 -29.38
C PRO A 9 -6.00 -21.95 -27.99
N SER A 10 -5.46 -22.69 -27.02
CA SER A 10 -6.01 -22.78 -25.66
C SER A 10 -4.93 -22.76 -24.58
N ASP A 11 -3.77 -22.15 -24.84
CA ASP A 11 -2.82 -21.80 -23.78
C ASP A 11 -3.41 -20.61 -23.00
N GLU A 12 -4.47 -20.89 -22.24
CA GLU A 12 -5.12 -19.94 -21.35
C GLU A 12 -4.01 -19.24 -20.55
N MET A 13 -3.94 -17.91 -20.67
CA MET A 13 -2.89 -17.14 -20.02
C MET A 13 -3.03 -17.33 -18.51
N ILE A 14 -2.13 -18.13 -17.94
CA ILE A 14 -2.14 -18.42 -16.50
C ILE A 14 -1.69 -17.15 -15.77
N PHE A 15 -2.65 -16.47 -15.15
CA PHE A 15 -2.40 -15.29 -14.32
C PHE A 15 -1.90 -15.68 -12.93
N ILE A 16 -0.93 -14.92 -12.43
CA ILE A 16 -0.31 -15.10 -11.12
C ILE A 16 -0.51 -13.84 -10.29
N SER A 17 -0.85 -14.00 -9.02
CA SER A 17 -0.92 -12.87 -8.09
C SER A 17 0.38 -12.63 -7.34
N PRO A 18 0.67 -11.42 -6.85
CA PRO A 18 1.85 -11.17 -6.02
C PRO A 18 1.90 -12.10 -4.80
N SER A 19 0.76 -12.32 -4.14
CA SER A 19 0.63 -13.25 -3.01
C SER A 19 0.92 -14.71 -3.39
N GLN A 20 0.62 -15.12 -4.63
CA GLN A 20 1.01 -16.44 -5.15
C GLN A 20 2.52 -16.52 -5.35
N ALA A 21 3.14 -15.50 -5.93
CA ALA A 21 4.58 -15.45 -6.16
C ALA A 21 5.36 -15.47 -4.83
N THR A 22 4.96 -14.64 -3.85
CA THR A 22 5.54 -14.66 -2.50
C THR A 22 5.41 -16.05 -1.89
N LEU A 23 4.20 -16.62 -1.82
CA LEU A 23 4.01 -17.95 -1.23
C LEU A 23 4.85 -19.03 -1.90
N PHE A 24 5.02 -18.96 -3.23
CA PHE A 24 5.85 -19.89 -3.99
C PHE A 24 7.33 -19.77 -3.61
N THR A 25 7.86 -18.54 -3.57
CA THR A 25 9.26 -18.30 -3.17
C THR A 25 9.54 -18.66 -1.72
N GLU A 26 8.53 -18.51 -0.84
CA GLU A 26 8.64 -18.89 0.55
C GLU A 26 8.59 -20.42 0.72
N CYS A 27 7.67 -21.12 0.06
CA CYS A 27 7.58 -22.58 0.13
C CYS A 27 6.76 -23.13 -1.04
N GLN A 28 7.44 -23.72 -2.02
CA GLN A 28 6.79 -24.28 -3.22
C GLN A 28 5.78 -25.37 -2.87
N ARG A 29 6.09 -26.22 -1.90
CA ARG A 29 5.18 -27.26 -1.39
C ARG A 29 3.90 -26.65 -0.78
N LYS A 30 4.01 -25.60 0.03
CA LYS A 30 2.85 -24.88 0.60
C LYS A 30 2.01 -24.22 -0.50
N TRP A 31 2.66 -23.64 -1.51
CA TRP A 31 1.98 -23.10 -2.68
C TRP A 31 1.21 -24.18 -3.45
N ALA A 32 1.81 -25.36 -3.69
CA ALA A 32 1.17 -26.43 -4.44
C ALA A 32 -0.04 -27.02 -3.72
N PHE A 33 0.03 -27.21 -2.39
CA PHE A 33 -1.13 -27.63 -1.61
C PHE A 33 -2.31 -26.68 -1.83
N ARG A 34 -2.08 -25.37 -1.74
CA ARG A 34 -3.13 -24.36 -1.92
C ARG A 34 -3.64 -24.28 -3.35
N TYR A 35 -2.76 -24.22 -4.33
CA TYR A 35 -3.13 -23.79 -5.68
C TYR A 35 -3.25 -24.93 -6.70
N LEU A 36 -2.50 -26.03 -6.55
CA LEU A 36 -2.57 -27.19 -7.42
C LEU A 36 -3.55 -28.24 -6.87
N GLU A 37 -3.40 -28.61 -5.61
CA GLU A 37 -4.23 -29.65 -4.97
C GLU A 37 -5.49 -29.11 -4.32
N LYS A 38 -5.62 -27.79 -4.17
CA LYS A 38 -6.79 -27.11 -3.57
C LYS A 38 -7.09 -27.59 -2.15
N VAL A 39 -6.05 -27.93 -1.39
CA VAL A 39 -6.18 -28.24 0.03
C VAL A 39 -6.51 -26.94 0.77
N GLU A 40 -7.73 -26.86 1.30
CA GLU A 40 -8.22 -25.70 2.04
C GLU A 40 -7.36 -25.48 3.28
N ALA A 41 -6.79 -24.29 3.40
CA ALA A 41 -6.20 -23.86 4.66
C ALA A 41 -7.33 -23.30 5.53
N PRO A 42 -7.36 -23.62 6.84
CA PRO A 42 -8.27 -22.95 7.76
C PRO A 42 -8.04 -21.44 7.64
N GLN A 43 -9.12 -20.67 7.49
CA GLN A 43 -9.03 -19.22 7.44
C GLN A 43 -8.44 -18.73 8.76
N ASN A 44 -7.35 -17.98 8.67
CA ASN A 44 -6.78 -17.34 9.85
C ASN A 44 -7.78 -16.29 10.34
N ALA A 45 -8.27 -16.41 11.58
CA ALA A 45 -9.22 -15.46 12.14
C ALA A 45 -8.68 -14.01 12.15
N TYR A 46 -7.35 -13.82 12.19
CA TYR A 46 -6.72 -12.51 12.03
C TYR A 46 -6.78 -11.96 10.59
N ALA A 47 -6.86 -12.83 9.57
CA ALA A 47 -7.06 -12.38 8.19
C ALA A 47 -8.46 -11.77 8.03
N ALA A 48 -9.49 -12.37 8.65
CA ALA A 48 -10.84 -11.80 8.65
C ALA A 48 -10.91 -10.45 9.40
N LEU A 49 -10.15 -10.30 10.49
CA LEU A 49 -9.99 -8.99 11.16
C LEU A 49 -9.36 -7.97 10.20
N GLY A 50 -8.31 -8.36 9.47
CA GLY A 50 -7.66 -7.51 8.46
C GLY A 50 -8.62 -7.07 7.35
N GLU A 51 -9.35 -8.01 6.76
CA GLU A 51 -10.40 -7.74 5.77
C GLU A 51 -11.45 -6.76 6.32
N ARG A 52 -11.86 -6.91 7.59
CA ARG A 52 -12.80 -5.97 8.20
C ARG A 52 -12.20 -4.56 8.36
N VAL A 53 -10.93 -4.45 8.75
CA VAL A 53 -10.24 -3.15 8.82
C VAL A 53 -10.15 -2.50 7.44
N HIS A 54 -9.83 -3.24 6.38
CA HIS A 54 -9.83 -2.73 5.01
C HIS A 54 -11.20 -2.21 4.62
N LYS A 55 -12.26 -2.98 4.88
CA LYS A 55 -13.64 -2.56 4.59
C LYS A 55 -14.01 -1.23 5.27
N VAL A 56 -13.57 -1.01 6.52
CA VAL A 56 -13.78 0.25 7.23
C VAL A 56 -13.02 1.41 6.57
N LEU A 57 -11.78 1.17 6.13
CA LEU A 57 -10.97 2.17 5.42
C LEU A 57 -11.57 2.50 4.03
N GLU A 58 -12.05 1.49 3.30
CA GLU A 58 -12.77 1.66 2.03
C GLU A 58 -14.05 2.50 2.23
N ASP A 59 -14.84 2.21 3.27
CA ASP A 59 -16.07 2.98 3.56
C ASP A 59 -15.77 4.46 3.88
N TRP A 60 -14.64 4.72 4.54
CA TRP A 60 -14.16 6.08 4.73
C TRP A 60 -13.77 6.74 3.40
N LEU A 61 -12.96 6.08 2.57
CA LEU A 61 -12.46 6.65 1.32
C LEU A 61 -13.58 6.91 0.30
N LEU A 62 -14.53 5.98 0.17
CA LEU A 62 -15.62 6.03 -0.81
C LEU A 62 -16.80 6.89 -0.36
N PHE A 63 -17.17 6.81 0.92
CA PHE A 63 -18.43 7.38 1.42
C PHE A 63 -18.24 8.41 2.51
N ALA A 64 -16.99 8.78 2.85
CA ALA A 64 -16.67 9.62 3.99
C ALA A 64 -17.29 9.11 5.30
N THR A 65 -17.54 7.80 5.42
CA THR A 65 -18.15 7.20 6.62
C THR A 65 -17.07 7.08 7.69
N PRO A 66 -17.20 7.79 8.84
CA PRO A 66 -16.19 7.72 9.88
C PRO A 66 -16.13 6.30 10.47
N PRO A 67 -14.94 5.78 10.82
CA PRO A 67 -14.80 4.48 11.46
C PRO A 67 -15.59 4.39 12.78
N ASP A 68 -16.40 3.34 12.95
CA ASP A 68 -17.06 3.06 14.22
C ASP A 68 -16.04 2.50 15.23
N THR A 69 -15.55 3.39 16.11
CA THR A 69 -14.56 3.05 17.15
C THR A 69 -15.08 2.14 18.27
N TYR A 70 -16.38 1.81 18.27
CA TYR A 70 -17.00 0.87 19.21
C TYR A 70 -17.30 -0.49 18.58
N GLU A 71 -17.14 -0.63 17.27
CA GLU A 71 -17.29 -1.92 16.59
C GLU A 71 -16.36 -2.95 17.24
N THR A 72 -16.90 -4.13 17.53
CA THR A 72 -16.14 -5.26 18.09
C THR A 72 -16.06 -6.40 17.09
N PHE A 73 -14.90 -7.07 17.07
CA PHE A 73 -14.63 -8.23 16.23
C PHE A 73 -13.97 -9.32 17.08
N GLN A 74 -14.57 -10.50 17.14
CA GLN A 74 -14.03 -11.62 17.92
C GLN A 74 -13.13 -12.49 17.05
N VAL A 75 -11.92 -12.74 17.52
CA VAL A 75 -10.94 -13.62 16.88
C VAL A 75 -10.74 -14.82 17.80
N GLU A 76 -11.01 -16.03 17.30
CA GLU A 76 -10.68 -17.27 18.00
C GLU A 76 -9.36 -17.84 17.47
N ASP A 77 -8.36 -17.96 18.33
CA ASP A 77 -7.06 -18.55 18.02
C ASP A 77 -6.68 -19.55 19.11
N LYS A 78 -6.52 -20.82 18.72
CA LYS A 78 -6.16 -21.93 19.62
C LYS A 78 -7.05 -22.01 20.87
N GLY A 79 -8.37 -21.87 20.68
CA GLY A 79 -9.39 -21.92 21.73
C GLY A 79 -9.42 -20.69 22.65
N ARG A 80 -8.67 -19.63 22.32
CA ARG A 80 -8.75 -18.33 23.00
C ARG A 80 -9.49 -17.35 22.13
N VAL A 81 -10.55 -16.75 22.68
CA VAL A 81 -11.31 -15.69 22.02
C VAL A 81 -10.76 -14.34 22.48
N SER A 82 -10.31 -13.51 21.55
CA SER A 82 -9.90 -12.12 21.79
C SER A 82 -10.81 -11.14 21.06
N THR A 83 -11.18 -10.06 21.75
CA THR A 83 -11.96 -8.96 21.17
C THR A 83 -11.05 -7.88 20.60
N HIS A 84 -11.27 -7.52 19.35
CA HIS A 84 -10.58 -6.44 18.65
C HIS A 84 -11.57 -5.36 18.23
N TYR A 85 -11.06 -4.16 17.93
CA TYR A 85 -11.87 -3.00 17.57
C TYR A 85 -11.43 -2.46 16.20
N PRO A 86 -11.95 -3.01 15.08
CA PRO A 86 -11.50 -2.65 13.74
C PRO A 86 -11.58 -1.15 13.45
N GLY A 87 -12.63 -0.46 13.92
CA GLY A 87 -12.72 0.99 13.75
C GLY A 87 -11.62 1.77 14.48
N ARG A 88 -11.18 1.33 15.68
CA ARG A 88 -10.04 1.96 16.38
C ARG A 88 -8.72 1.69 15.66
N ILE A 89 -8.56 0.50 15.10
CA ILE A 89 -7.37 0.12 14.32
C ILE A 89 -7.30 0.98 13.06
N ALA A 90 -8.40 1.10 12.30
CA ALA A 90 -8.49 1.94 11.11
C ALA A 90 -8.25 3.42 11.45
N TYR A 91 -8.90 3.93 12.50
CA TYR A 91 -8.77 5.32 12.95
C TYR A 91 -7.32 5.73 13.21
N ALA A 92 -6.50 4.83 13.76
CA ALA A 92 -5.09 5.11 14.06
C ALA A 92 -4.27 5.54 12.83
N GLY A 93 -4.61 5.05 11.62
CA GLY A 93 -3.88 5.39 10.38
C GLY A 93 -4.63 6.31 9.41
N MET A 94 -5.81 6.83 9.77
CA MET A 94 -6.59 7.72 8.89
C MET A 94 -5.82 8.96 8.41
N HIS A 95 -4.92 9.47 9.25
CA HIS A 95 -4.10 10.64 8.93
C HIS A 95 -3.05 10.37 7.82
N HIS A 96 -2.88 9.12 7.39
CA HIS A 96 -2.06 8.73 6.23
C HIS A 96 -2.86 8.59 4.92
N LEU A 97 -4.18 8.68 4.98
CA LEU A 97 -5.06 8.51 3.84
C LEU A 97 -5.30 9.84 3.12
N PRO A 98 -5.61 9.83 1.80
CA PRO A 98 -6.17 11.01 1.17
C PRO A 98 -7.52 11.37 1.81
N ARG A 99 -7.91 12.64 1.66
CA ARG A 99 -9.24 13.08 2.07
C ARG A 99 -10.30 12.37 1.21
N PRO A 100 -11.45 11.97 1.78
CA PRO A 100 -12.58 11.51 0.98
C PRO A 100 -12.94 12.54 -0.10
N GLY A 101 -13.25 12.08 -1.31
CA GLY A 101 -13.52 12.92 -2.48
C GLY A 101 -12.28 13.29 -3.31
N THR A 102 -11.06 12.96 -2.88
CA THR A 102 -9.89 12.98 -3.77
C THR A 102 -10.14 12.03 -4.95
N PRO A 103 -9.85 12.41 -6.21
CA PRO A 103 -9.91 11.49 -7.34
C PRO A 103 -8.97 10.29 -7.10
N MET A 104 -9.55 9.12 -6.90
CA MET A 104 -8.83 7.90 -6.53
C MET A 104 -9.56 6.66 -7.01
N ASP A 105 -8.80 5.61 -7.27
CA ASP A 105 -9.29 4.26 -7.54
C ASP A 105 -9.17 3.43 -6.26
N VAL A 106 -10.30 2.99 -5.71
CA VAL A 106 -10.34 2.13 -4.52
C VAL A 106 -10.53 0.69 -4.98
N GLU A 107 -9.73 -0.22 -4.43
CA GLU A 107 -9.88 -1.66 -4.65
C GLU A 107 -9.78 -2.06 -6.15
N PHE A 108 -8.82 -1.45 -6.85
CA PHE A 108 -8.60 -1.57 -8.29
C PHE A 108 -8.05 -2.96 -8.67
N ALA A 109 -8.85 -3.74 -9.37
CA ALA A 109 -8.43 -5.03 -9.93
C ALA A 109 -7.66 -4.84 -11.25
N PHE A 110 -6.56 -5.58 -11.42
CA PHE A 110 -5.79 -5.55 -12.67
C PHE A 110 -5.51 -6.95 -13.23
N ARG A 111 -5.27 -6.98 -14.54
CA ARG A 111 -4.69 -8.10 -15.30
C ARG A 111 -3.72 -7.54 -16.32
N LEU A 112 -2.42 -7.78 -16.14
CA LEU A 112 -1.38 -7.22 -17.00
C LEU A 112 -0.22 -8.20 -17.14
N LYS A 113 0.20 -8.51 -18.38
CA LYS A 113 1.40 -9.32 -18.67
C LYS A 113 1.47 -10.64 -17.87
N GLY A 114 0.34 -11.33 -17.71
CA GLY A 114 0.26 -12.59 -16.94
C GLY A 114 0.27 -12.42 -15.42
N TRP A 115 0.15 -11.19 -14.91
CA TRP A 115 -0.10 -10.86 -13.50
C TRP A 115 -1.55 -10.47 -13.26
N THR A 116 -2.07 -10.77 -12.09
CA THR A 116 -3.38 -10.32 -11.63
C THR A 116 -3.35 -9.93 -10.16
N GLY A 117 -4.14 -8.95 -9.76
CA GLY A 117 -4.22 -8.57 -8.35
C GLY A 117 -5.24 -7.48 -8.13
N LYS A 118 -5.21 -6.95 -6.91
CA LYS A 118 -6.09 -5.88 -6.47
C LYS A 118 -5.25 -4.90 -5.65
N ILE A 119 -5.18 -3.64 -6.12
CA ILE A 119 -4.51 -2.55 -5.42
C ILE A 119 -5.54 -1.88 -4.53
N ASP A 120 -5.26 -1.77 -3.23
CA ASP A 120 -6.22 -1.23 -2.26
C ASP A 120 -6.62 0.21 -2.61
N LEU A 121 -5.63 1.03 -3.00
CA LEU A 121 -5.87 2.43 -3.35
C LEU A 121 -4.84 2.95 -4.37
N GLY A 122 -5.30 3.67 -5.40
CA GLY A 122 -4.48 4.39 -6.38
C GLY A 122 -4.92 5.86 -6.51
N TYR A 123 -4.00 6.82 -6.49
CA TYR A 123 -4.33 8.26 -6.62
C TYR A 123 -3.13 9.10 -7.03
N GLU A 124 -3.34 10.36 -7.41
CA GLU A 124 -2.24 11.30 -7.68
C GLU A 124 -1.98 12.23 -6.49
N LYS A 125 -0.71 12.54 -6.19
CA LYS A 125 -0.35 13.60 -5.25
C LYS A 125 0.86 14.40 -5.70
N GLN A 126 1.00 15.62 -5.18
CA GLN A 126 2.23 16.39 -5.34
C GLN A 126 3.35 15.77 -4.51
N HIS A 127 4.50 15.55 -5.14
CA HIS A 127 5.75 15.12 -4.54
C HIS A 127 6.79 16.22 -4.72
N ASP A 128 7.56 16.48 -3.66
CA ASP A 128 8.48 17.63 -3.59
C ASP A 128 9.44 17.68 -4.77
N ASP A 129 10.11 16.56 -5.09
CA ASP A 129 11.14 16.51 -6.13
C ASP A 129 10.64 16.11 -7.53
N HIS A 130 9.42 15.57 -7.65
CA HIS A 130 8.97 14.88 -8.87
C HIS A 130 7.66 15.42 -9.43
N GLY A 131 7.15 16.52 -8.87
CA GLY A 131 5.88 17.08 -9.29
C GLY A 131 4.73 16.15 -8.94
N ARG A 132 3.77 16.01 -9.85
CA ARG A 132 2.65 15.09 -9.63
C ARG A 132 3.10 13.65 -9.87
N VAL A 133 2.91 12.79 -8.87
CA VAL A 133 3.21 11.36 -8.94
C VAL A 133 1.96 10.53 -8.67
N HIS A 134 1.85 9.40 -9.36
CA HIS A 134 0.86 8.38 -9.02
C HIS A 134 1.32 7.66 -7.75
N VAL A 135 0.38 7.34 -6.87
CA VAL A 135 0.59 6.64 -5.61
C VAL A 135 -0.10 5.30 -5.69
N VAL A 136 0.66 4.23 -5.45
CA VAL A 136 0.12 2.90 -5.17
C VAL A 136 0.09 2.77 -3.66
N HIS A 137 -1.09 2.54 -3.10
CA HIS A 137 -1.29 2.46 -1.67
C HIS A 137 -1.80 1.07 -1.29
N ASP A 138 -1.17 0.47 -0.27
CA ASP A 138 -1.55 -0.82 0.28
C ASP A 138 -1.71 -0.74 1.82
N HIS A 139 -2.81 -1.29 2.32
CA HIS A 139 -3.12 -1.37 3.74
C HIS A 139 -2.66 -2.72 4.30
N LYS A 140 -2.02 -2.70 5.48
CA LYS A 140 -1.57 -3.92 6.16
C LYS A 140 -1.91 -3.88 7.64
N THR A 141 -2.59 -4.90 8.14
CA THR A 141 -2.75 -5.09 9.58
C THR A 141 -1.67 -6.00 10.15
N THR A 142 -1.12 -5.66 11.31
CA THR A 142 -0.10 -6.47 12.00
C THR A 142 -0.29 -6.43 13.51
N THR A 143 0.14 -7.45 14.23
CA THR A 143 0.13 -7.44 15.71
C THR A 143 1.16 -6.48 16.30
N ASN A 144 2.22 -6.17 15.54
CA ASN A 144 3.31 -5.29 15.96
C ASN A 144 3.92 -4.59 14.73
N LEU A 145 4.20 -3.29 14.84
CA LEU A 145 4.80 -2.50 13.76
C LEU A 145 6.26 -2.89 13.44
N ASN A 146 6.92 -3.70 14.27
CA ASN A 146 8.24 -4.29 13.96
C ASN A 146 8.25 -5.22 12.73
N TYR A 147 7.06 -5.60 12.24
CA TYR A 147 6.91 -6.37 11.00
C TYR A 147 6.63 -5.49 9.78
N ALA A 148 6.54 -4.17 9.96
CA ALA A 148 6.40 -3.24 8.85
C ALA A 148 7.65 -3.32 7.97
N LYS A 149 7.45 -3.46 6.65
CA LYS A 149 8.53 -3.38 5.68
C LYS A 149 9.12 -1.99 5.72
N THR A 150 10.44 -1.93 5.66
CA THR A 150 11.19 -0.69 5.43
C THR A 150 11.12 -0.32 3.95
N PRO A 151 11.48 0.93 3.57
CA PRO A 151 11.60 1.28 2.16
C PRO A 151 12.53 0.35 1.39
N ASP A 152 13.62 -0.13 2.01
CA ASP A 152 14.53 -1.07 1.34
C ASP A 152 13.91 -2.46 1.12
N ASP A 153 13.08 -2.94 2.06
CA ASP A 153 12.36 -4.20 1.87
C ASP A 153 11.39 -4.11 0.67
N LEU A 154 10.73 -2.96 0.48
CA LEU A 154 9.79 -2.75 -0.63
C LEU A 154 10.45 -2.87 -2.02
N LYS A 155 11.75 -2.54 -2.15
CA LYS A 155 12.50 -2.66 -3.42
C LYS A 155 12.54 -4.08 -3.99
N SER A 156 12.34 -5.08 -3.13
CA SER A 156 12.40 -6.49 -3.51
C SER A 156 11.07 -7.21 -3.28
N ASP A 157 10.09 -6.52 -2.73
CA ASP A 157 8.80 -7.11 -2.41
C ASP A 157 7.98 -7.39 -3.66
N ALA A 158 7.41 -8.60 -3.77
CA ALA A 158 6.59 -8.98 -4.93
C ALA A 158 5.41 -8.03 -5.11
N GLN A 159 4.68 -7.73 -4.03
CA GLN A 159 3.47 -6.91 -4.11
C GLN A 159 3.82 -5.47 -4.46
N GLY A 160 4.81 -4.87 -3.78
CA GLY A 160 5.27 -3.51 -4.05
C GLY A 160 5.77 -3.34 -5.49
N LEU A 161 6.67 -4.23 -5.94
CA LEU A 161 7.20 -4.18 -7.30
C LEU A 161 6.13 -4.41 -8.38
N ILE A 162 5.27 -5.41 -8.23
CA ILE A 162 4.26 -5.73 -9.24
C ILE A 162 3.21 -4.62 -9.31
N TYR A 163 2.76 -4.07 -8.18
CA TYR A 163 1.78 -2.98 -8.18
C TYR A 163 2.38 -1.70 -8.75
N ALA A 164 3.60 -1.34 -8.36
CA ALA A 164 4.33 -0.22 -8.93
C ALA A 164 4.52 -0.38 -10.44
N PHE A 165 4.92 -1.57 -10.91
CA PHE A 165 5.07 -1.88 -12.33
C PHE A 165 3.74 -1.70 -13.08
N VAL A 166 2.63 -2.24 -12.56
CA VAL A 166 1.29 -2.08 -13.17
C VAL A 166 0.90 -0.61 -13.27
N ALA A 167 1.11 0.17 -12.20
CA ALA A 167 0.80 1.60 -12.19
C ALA A 167 1.67 2.39 -13.19
N LEU A 168 2.96 2.08 -13.29
CA LEU A 168 3.87 2.69 -14.27
C LEU A 168 3.47 2.36 -15.70
N GLU A 169 3.06 1.11 -15.98
CA GLU A 169 2.60 0.69 -17.30
C GLU A 169 1.28 1.37 -17.67
N ALA A 170 0.34 1.50 -16.73
CA ALA A 170 -0.95 2.13 -16.97
C ALA A 170 -0.85 3.64 -17.18
N SER A 171 -0.02 4.32 -16.38
CA SER A 171 0.12 5.79 -16.41
C SER A 171 1.13 6.29 -17.44
N GLY A 172 2.07 5.44 -17.88
CA GLY A 172 3.24 5.87 -18.64
C GLY A 172 4.20 6.77 -17.85
N ALA A 173 3.97 6.94 -16.53
CA ALA A 173 4.80 7.79 -15.70
C ALA A 173 6.23 7.24 -15.56
N PRO A 174 7.22 8.12 -15.30
CA PRO A 174 8.60 7.70 -15.03
C PRO A 174 8.80 7.18 -13.60
N HIS A 175 7.91 7.57 -12.67
CA HIS A 175 7.97 7.21 -11.25
C HIS A 175 6.56 6.96 -10.70
N VAL A 176 6.48 6.13 -9.67
CA VAL A 176 5.29 5.91 -8.86
C VAL A 176 5.73 5.88 -7.40
N LEU A 177 4.92 6.43 -6.49
CA LEU A 177 5.18 6.33 -5.07
C LEU A 177 4.46 5.10 -4.51
N ASP A 178 5.23 4.11 -4.07
CA ASP A 178 4.70 2.95 -3.34
C ASP A 178 4.55 3.33 -1.85
N GLN A 179 3.32 3.31 -1.34
CA GLN A 179 2.96 3.79 -0.01
C GLN A 179 2.22 2.70 0.78
N TRP A 180 2.86 2.15 1.80
CA TRP A 180 2.31 1.10 2.64
C TRP A 180 1.95 1.65 4.00
N VAL A 181 0.73 1.38 4.48
CA VAL A 181 0.31 1.77 5.82
C VAL A 181 0.05 0.53 6.66
N TYR A 182 0.87 0.38 7.71
CA TYR A 182 0.78 -0.70 8.67
C TYR A 182 -0.03 -0.27 9.88
N TYR A 183 -1.06 -1.04 10.25
CA TYR A 183 -1.95 -0.79 11.37
C TYR A 183 -1.74 -1.85 12.45
N GLN A 184 -1.43 -1.42 13.67
CA GLN A 184 -1.26 -2.33 14.80
C GLN A 184 -2.62 -2.80 15.33
N THR A 185 -2.85 -4.11 15.42
CA THR A 185 -4.12 -4.70 15.86
C THR A 185 -4.28 -4.83 17.38
N ARG A 186 -3.23 -4.45 18.13
CA ARG A 186 -3.19 -4.46 19.60
C ARG A 186 -3.05 -3.05 20.16
N GLU A 187 -3.65 -2.82 21.31
CA GLU A 187 -3.50 -1.58 22.05
C GLU A 187 -2.04 -1.37 22.56
N PRO A 188 -1.55 -0.12 22.63
CA PRO A 188 -2.15 1.07 22.03
C PRO A 188 -2.15 0.98 20.50
N TYR A 189 -3.29 1.29 19.87
CA TYR A 189 -3.42 1.27 18.41
C TYR A 189 -2.52 2.34 17.80
N LYS A 190 -1.72 1.94 16.82
CA LYS A 190 -0.74 2.79 16.14
C LYS A 190 -0.73 2.45 14.66
N SER A 191 -0.31 3.40 13.85
CA SER A 191 0.02 3.17 12.44
C SER A 191 1.47 3.53 12.15
N LEU A 192 2.00 2.95 11.08
CA LEU A 192 3.29 3.32 10.50
C LEU A 192 3.15 3.38 8.98
N LYS A 193 3.50 4.52 8.40
CA LYS A 193 3.58 4.71 6.95
C LYS A 193 5.01 4.43 6.48
N THR A 194 5.15 3.59 5.47
CA THR A 194 6.39 3.37 4.72
C THR A 194 6.16 3.87 3.29
N GLU A 195 7.07 4.68 2.77
CA GLU A 195 7.02 5.19 1.40
C GLU A 195 8.33 4.88 0.67
N LEU A 196 8.22 4.53 -0.61
CA LEU A 196 9.35 4.39 -1.52
C LEU A 196 8.96 4.93 -2.89
N LEU A 197 9.75 5.88 -3.41
CA LEU A 197 9.62 6.30 -4.80
C LEU A 197 10.23 5.24 -5.72
N MET A 198 9.37 4.53 -6.44
CA MET A 198 9.74 3.50 -7.40
C MET A 198 9.96 4.14 -8.77
N THR A 199 11.18 4.01 -9.30
CA THR A 199 11.47 4.40 -10.68
C THR A 199 11.13 3.27 -11.63
N ARG A 200 10.85 3.59 -12.89
CA ARG A 200 10.63 2.57 -13.93
C ARG A 200 11.76 1.54 -14.01
N THR A 201 13.01 2.00 -14.02
CA THR A 201 14.19 1.13 -14.07
C THR A 201 14.27 0.20 -12.85
N LEU A 202 14.00 0.72 -11.64
CA LEU A 202 13.98 -0.11 -10.43
C LEU A 202 12.93 -1.22 -10.53
N CYS A 203 11.72 -0.89 -11.00
CA CYS A 203 10.67 -1.89 -11.19
C CYS A 203 11.04 -2.90 -12.27
N GLU A 204 11.53 -2.45 -13.43
CA GLU A 204 11.94 -3.33 -14.53
C GLU A 204 13.03 -4.32 -14.10
N ASP A 205 14.07 -3.84 -13.39
CA ASP A 205 15.14 -4.68 -12.87
C ASP A 205 14.61 -5.68 -11.82
N GLY A 206 13.76 -5.23 -10.90
CA GLY A 206 13.14 -6.09 -9.88
C GLY A 206 12.18 -7.13 -10.45
N MET A 207 11.47 -6.80 -11.54
CA MET A 207 10.53 -7.68 -12.20
C MET A 207 11.20 -8.86 -12.90
N VAL A 208 12.49 -8.79 -13.27
CA VAL A 208 13.21 -9.93 -13.87
C VAL A 208 13.13 -11.17 -12.97
N PHE A 209 13.42 -11.01 -11.68
CA PHE A 209 13.33 -12.12 -10.72
C PHE A 209 11.91 -12.66 -10.62
N TRP A 210 10.91 -11.77 -10.53
CA TRP A 210 9.52 -12.18 -10.37
C TRP A 210 8.92 -12.81 -11.63
N GLU A 211 9.35 -12.41 -12.82
CA GLU A 211 8.98 -13.07 -14.08
C GLU A 211 9.59 -14.48 -14.20
N ASP A 212 10.82 -14.68 -13.71
CA ASP A 212 11.41 -16.02 -13.64
C ASP A 212 10.60 -16.92 -12.69
N GLN A 213 10.24 -16.42 -11.50
CA GLN A 213 9.36 -17.16 -10.58
C GLN A 213 7.99 -17.42 -11.20
N ALA A 214 7.42 -16.45 -11.90
CA ALA A 214 6.14 -16.59 -12.57
C ALA A 214 6.18 -17.65 -13.68
N SER A 215 7.28 -17.69 -14.46
CA SER A 215 7.53 -18.72 -15.46
C SER A 215 7.55 -20.13 -14.84
N MET A 216 8.25 -20.29 -13.70
CA MET A 216 8.26 -21.56 -12.95
C MET A 216 6.86 -21.95 -12.47
N ILE A 217 6.11 -21.02 -11.88
CA ILE A 217 4.73 -21.23 -11.42
C ILE A 217 3.83 -21.67 -12.58
N ARG A 218 3.92 -21.01 -13.75
CA ARG A 218 3.17 -21.36 -14.96
C ARG A 218 3.51 -22.78 -15.42
N SER A 219 4.79 -23.13 -15.45
CA SER A 219 5.26 -24.47 -15.79
C SER A 219 4.69 -25.54 -14.85
N LEU A 220 4.78 -25.32 -13.54
CA LEU A 220 4.24 -26.25 -12.53
C LEU A 220 2.72 -26.38 -12.61
N ARG A 221 1.99 -25.31 -12.91
CA ARG A 221 0.54 -25.39 -13.16
C ARG A 221 0.17 -26.22 -14.38
N ARG A 222 1.00 -26.22 -15.42
CA ARG A 222 0.81 -27.08 -16.61
C ARG A 222 1.12 -28.55 -16.29
N GLN A 223 2.19 -28.80 -15.55
CA GLN A 223 2.63 -30.15 -15.19
C GLN A 223 1.75 -30.80 -14.11
N LYS A 224 1.17 -30.00 -13.21
CA LYS A 224 0.37 -30.42 -12.05
C LYS A 224 1.07 -31.51 -11.21
N PRO A 225 2.32 -31.31 -10.78
CA PRO A 225 2.96 -32.25 -9.85
C PRO A 225 2.19 -32.27 -8.53
N ARG A 226 2.35 -33.36 -7.76
CA ARG A 226 1.81 -33.39 -6.40
C ARG A 226 2.62 -32.43 -5.53
N ALA A 227 1.99 -31.82 -4.54
CA ALA A 227 2.63 -30.89 -3.63
C ALA A 227 3.81 -31.53 -2.90
N MET A 228 3.68 -32.80 -2.52
CA MET A 228 4.75 -33.56 -1.86
C MET A 228 5.96 -33.84 -2.76
N ASP A 229 5.82 -33.71 -4.07
CA ASP A 229 6.93 -33.88 -5.02
C ASP A 229 7.76 -32.57 -5.17
N LEU A 230 7.31 -31.46 -4.56
CA LEU A 230 8.05 -30.19 -4.53
C LEU A 230 8.87 -30.02 -3.25
N GLU A 231 9.96 -29.27 -3.34
CA GLU A 231 10.86 -28.99 -2.22
C GLU A 231 10.12 -28.26 -1.07
N PRO A 232 10.30 -28.69 0.19
CA PRO A 232 9.78 -27.97 1.33
C PRO A 232 10.75 -26.86 1.76
N SER A 233 10.21 -25.88 2.48
CA SER A 233 10.99 -24.85 3.17
C SER A 233 10.66 -24.90 4.67
N PRO A 234 11.29 -25.82 5.45
CA PRO A 234 10.98 -26.02 6.86
C PRO A 234 11.09 -24.74 7.70
N GLU A 235 12.05 -23.88 7.37
CA GLU A 235 12.28 -22.57 8.01
C GLU A 235 11.10 -21.59 7.86
N MET A 236 10.21 -21.84 6.88
CA MET A 236 9.00 -21.04 6.66
C MET A 236 7.77 -21.62 7.35
N CYS A 237 7.88 -22.80 7.99
CA CYS A 237 6.75 -23.47 8.59
C CYS A 237 6.20 -22.75 9.82
N ASP A 238 7.04 -22.03 10.57
CA ASP A 238 6.62 -21.31 11.78
C ASP A 238 6.36 -19.81 11.54
N ARG A 239 6.54 -19.32 10.30
CA ARG A 239 6.20 -17.95 9.95
C ARG A 239 4.70 -17.74 9.89
N TYR A 240 4.26 -16.51 10.19
CA TYR A 240 2.87 -16.07 10.11
C TYR A 240 1.86 -16.87 10.95
N GLY A 241 2.32 -17.47 12.07
CA GLY A 241 1.47 -18.22 12.99
C GLY A 241 1.45 -19.73 12.73
N GLY A 242 2.22 -20.23 11.76
CA GLY A 242 2.38 -21.66 11.49
C GLY A 242 2.05 -22.06 10.05
N CYS A 243 2.22 -23.34 9.75
CA CYS A 243 1.89 -23.93 8.46
C CYS A 243 0.71 -24.89 8.64
N PRO A 244 -0.50 -24.52 8.19
CA PRO A 244 -1.68 -25.36 8.41
C PRO A 244 -1.55 -26.74 7.78
N TYR A 245 -0.79 -26.87 6.69
CA TYR A 245 -0.55 -28.15 6.02
C TYR A 245 0.37 -29.07 6.82
N ARG A 246 1.31 -28.52 7.60
CA ARG A 246 2.11 -29.30 8.55
C ARG A 246 1.23 -29.76 9.70
N ASP A 247 0.44 -28.85 10.26
CA ASP A 247 -0.34 -29.11 11.47
C ASP A 247 -1.50 -30.10 11.23
N SER A 248 -2.05 -30.13 10.02
CA SER A 248 -3.05 -31.11 9.56
C SER A 248 -2.46 -32.44 9.09
N GLY A 249 -1.13 -32.58 9.03
CA GLY A 249 -0.45 -33.80 8.58
C GLY A 249 -0.35 -34.00 7.07
N HIS A 250 -0.79 -33.02 6.25
CA HIS A 250 -0.61 -33.07 4.79
C HIS A 250 0.87 -32.94 4.39
N CYS A 251 1.60 -32.03 5.02
CA CYS A 251 3.03 -31.83 4.79
C CYS A 251 3.86 -32.72 5.73
N GLN A 252 4.32 -33.85 5.22
CA GLN A 252 5.09 -34.83 5.98
C GLN A 252 6.59 -34.51 5.92
N LEU A 253 7.01 -33.52 6.71
CA LEU A 253 8.44 -33.23 6.89
C LEU A 253 9.11 -34.38 7.65
N THR A 254 10.24 -34.85 7.13
CA THR A 254 11.16 -35.78 7.80
C THR A 254 11.74 -35.15 9.07
N ASP A 255 12.23 -35.98 9.99
CA ASP A 255 12.85 -35.47 11.22
C ASP A 255 14.07 -34.58 10.92
N GLY A 256 14.85 -34.91 9.88
CA GLY A 256 15.97 -34.08 9.42
C GLY A 256 15.52 -32.70 8.93
N GLU A 257 14.45 -32.63 8.13
CA GLU A 257 13.88 -31.36 7.66
C GLU A 257 13.31 -30.53 8.81
N ARG A 258 12.65 -31.16 9.79
CA ARG A 258 12.14 -30.48 10.99
C ARG A 258 13.29 -29.85 11.78
N VAL A 259 14.34 -30.63 12.06
CA VAL A 259 15.55 -30.16 12.76
C VAL A 259 16.21 -29.01 12.01
N LYS A 260 16.34 -29.12 10.68
CA LYS A 260 16.84 -28.02 9.82
C LYS A 260 16.00 -26.76 9.98
N GLY A 261 14.66 -26.89 9.99
CA GLY A 261 13.74 -25.77 10.21
C GLY A 261 13.98 -25.06 11.54
N TYR A 262 14.14 -25.80 12.64
CA TYR A 262 14.44 -25.24 13.96
C TYR A 262 15.77 -24.47 13.97
N PHE A 263 16.85 -25.06 13.44
CA PHE A 263 18.16 -24.40 13.41
C PHE A 263 18.17 -23.13 12.53
N MET A 264 17.55 -23.16 11.36
CA MET A 264 17.50 -21.98 10.48
C MET A 264 16.57 -20.89 11.02
N ALA A 265 15.52 -21.25 11.77
CA ALA A 265 14.67 -20.28 12.45
C ALA A 265 15.46 -19.51 13.53
N GLU A 266 16.31 -20.19 14.31
CA GLU A 266 17.14 -19.55 15.34
C GLU A 266 18.18 -18.58 14.76
N MET A 267 18.86 -18.95 13.67
CA MET A 267 19.84 -18.06 13.02
C MET A 267 19.18 -16.75 12.54
N ASN A 268 17.94 -16.83 12.04
CA ASN A 268 17.18 -15.64 11.64
C ASN A 268 16.79 -14.74 12.83
N ILE A 269 16.69 -15.29 14.04
CA ILE A 269 16.40 -14.50 15.26
C ILE A 269 17.57 -13.59 15.59
N GLU A 270 18.81 -14.06 15.44
CA GLU A 270 20.01 -13.24 15.70
C GLU A 270 20.11 -12.05 14.75
N GLU A 271 19.90 -12.27 13.44
CA GLU A 271 19.86 -11.20 12.45
C GLU A 271 18.72 -10.21 12.76
N LYS A 272 17.56 -10.71 13.18
CA LYS A 272 16.43 -9.86 13.57
C LYS A 272 16.74 -9.03 14.80
N ILE A 273 17.41 -9.60 15.81
CA ILE A 273 17.88 -8.86 16.99
C ILE A 273 18.92 -7.81 16.59
N ALA A 274 19.85 -8.15 15.69
CA ALA A 274 20.84 -7.21 15.18
C ALA A 274 20.18 -6.05 14.43
N LYS A 275 19.21 -6.32 13.55
CA LYS A 275 18.41 -5.29 12.85
C LYS A 275 17.64 -4.41 13.83
N MET A 276 16.97 -5.00 14.82
CA MET A 276 16.26 -4.24 15.86
C MET A 276 17.20 -3.34 16.66
N ARG A 277 18.40 -3.82 17.01
CA ARG A 277 19.42 -3.01 17.69
C ARG A 277 19.91 -1.87 16.80
N ALA A 278 20.13 -2.12 15.51
CA ALA A 278 20.54 -1.09 14.55
C ALA A 278 19.46 0.00 14.38
N GLN A 279 18.18 -0.40 14.29
CA GLN A 279 17.05 0.53 14.23
C GLN A 279 16.91 1.36 15.51
N GLN A 280 17.09 0.74 16.68
CA GLN A 280 17.10 1.48 17.95
C GLN A 280 18.26 2.46 18.06
N ALA A 281 19.45 2.10 17.54
CA ALA A 281 20.59 3.00 17.51
C ALA A 281 20.39 4.19 16.55
N GLN A 282 19.69 3.98 15.43
CA GLN A 282 19.39 5.02 14.45
C GLN A 282 18.21 5.92 14.84
N GLY A 283 17.26 5.44 15.64
CA GLY A 283 16.13 6.21 16.16
C GLY A 283 16.44 7.10 17.37
N GLY A 284 17.69 7.15 17.83
CA GLY A 284 18.11 7.87 19.03
C GLY A 284 18.62 9.28 18.76
N THR A 285 17.75 10.24 18.45
CA THR A 285 18.00 11.64 18.79
C THR A 285 17.89 11.78 20.31
N GLY A 286 19.00 11.51 20.99
CA GLY A 286 19.11 11.56 22.43
C GLY A 286 18.88 12.98 22.97
N ILE A 287 17.89 13.10 23.86
CA ILE A 287 18.07 13.96 25.03
C ILE A 287 19.22 13.33 25.82
N GLN A 288 20.40 13.96 25.76
CA GLN A 288 21.55 13.58 26.57
C GLN A 288 21.22 13.91 28.04
N ILE A 289 20.62 12.95 28.76
CA ILE A 289 20.47 13.06 30.21
C ILE A 289 21.88 12.91 30.79
N SER A 290 22.48 14.02 31.20
CA SER A 290 23.74 13.99 31.96
C SER A 290 23.54 13.11 33.20
N PRO A 291 24.51 12.24 33.56
CA PRO A 291 24.42 11.46 34.77
C PRO A 291 24.26 12.40 35.98
N PRO A 292 23.29 12.16 36.87
CA PRO A 292 23.13 12.99 38.06
C PRO A 292 24.42 12.90 38.90
N ALA A 293 24.91 14.07 39.31
CA ALA A 293 26.01 14.19 40.25
C ALA A 293 25.77 13.29 41.46
N HIS A 294 26.82 12.57 41.88
CA HIS A 294 26.82 11.72 43.07
C HIS A 294 26.29 12.51 44.29
N ILE A 295 25.08 12.17 44.72
CA ILE A 295 24.59 12.49 46.05
C ILE A 295 25.25 11.46 46.99
N PRO A 296 26.05 11.88 47.98
CA PRO A 296 26.62 10.94 48.95
C PRO A 296 25.49 10.28 49.75
N LEU A 297 25.49 8.94 49.77
CA LEU A 297 24.54 8.17 50.56
C LEU A 297 24.70 8.50 52.06
N PRO A 298 23.61 8.81 52.79
CA PRO A 298 23.64 8.82 54.25
C PRO A 298 23.90 7.40 54.75
N GLN A 299 24.88 7.24 55.63
CA GLN A 299 25.21 5.98 56.27
C GLN A 299 24.02 5.49 57.10
N LEU A 300 23.52 4.30 56.76
CA LEU A 300 22.52 3.59 57.55
C LEU A 300 23.15 3.09 58.87
N PRO A 301 22.51 3.32 60.02
CA PRO A 301 22.98 2.77 61.29
C PRO A 301 22.86 1.24 61.29
N GLN A 302 23.91 0.57 61.77
CA GLN A 302 23.99 -0.88 61.88
C GLN A 302 22.97 -1.40 62.90
N ILE A 303 22.13 -2.34 62.48
CA ILE A 303 21.18 -3.05 63.35
C ILE A 303 21.86 -4.30 63.92
N PRO A 304 21.82 -4.54 65.24
CA PRO A 304 22.39 -5.73 65.86
C PRO A 304 21.65 -7.02 65.46
N GLN A 305 22.40 -8.06 65.16
CA GLN A 305 21.88 -9.41 64.93
C GLN A 305 21.29 -10.00 66.21
N ALA A 306 20.04 -10.45 66.15
CA ALA A 306 19.42 -11.28 67.18
C ALA A 306 18.63 -12.44 66.55
N ALA A 307 18.63 -13.54 67.29
CA ALA A 307 18.38 -14.90 66.87
C ALA A 307 16.95 -15.20 66.39
N GLN A 308 16.87 -16.21 65.52
CA GLN A 308 15.67 -16.86 65.04
C GLN A 308 14.84 -17.45 66.18
N THR A 309 13.55 -17.11 66.23
CA THR A 309 12.50 -17.97 66.79
C THR A 309 11.25 -17.83 65.94
N VAL A 310 10.73 -18.97 65.48
CA VAL A 310 9.46 -19.12 64.76
C VAL A 310 8.33 -19.07 65.79
N PRO A 311 7.26 -18.29 65.55
CA PRO A 311 5.94 -18.85 65.87
C PRO A 311 4.79 -18.44 64.92
N GLN A 312 4.00 -19.47 64.60
CA GLN A 312 2.54 -19.57 64.56
C GLN A 312 1.66 -18.42 64.02
N ILE A 313 0.79 -18.84 63.11
CA ILE A 313 -0.42 -18.14 62.62
C ILE A 313 -1.49 -18.15 63.72
N PRO A 314 -2.12 -17.00 64.02
CA PRO A 314 -3.58 -17.00 64.19
C PRO A 314 -4.33 -15.77 63.64
N GLN A 315 -5.42 -16.09 62.94
CA GLN A 315 -6.77 -15.48 62.91
C GLN A 315 -7.00 -13.95 62.88
N VAL A 316 -7.71 -13.55 61.81
CA VAL A 316 -8.92 -12.69 61.71
C VAL A 316 -9.27 -11.82 62.94
N THR A 317 -9.30 -10.49 62.77
CA THR A 317 -10.50 -9.64 63.04
C THR A 317 -10.29 -8.14 62.72
N GLN A 318 -11.36 -7.57 62.14
CA GLN A 318 -11.88 -6.19 62.27
C GLN A 318 -11.19 -4.98 61.61
N SER A 319 -12.00 -4.28 60.82
CA SER A 319 -11.77 -2.97 60.21
C SER A 319 -11.80 -1.83 61.25
N PRO A 320 -10.97 -0.78 61.08
CA PRO A 320 -11.18 0.52 61.72
C PRO A 320 -11.61 1.63 60.73
N PRO A 321 -12.11 2.76 61.25
CA PRO A 321 -13.05 3.65 60.57
C PRO A 321 -12.42 4.83 59.83
N ALA A 322 -13.27 5.49 59.05
CA ALA A 322 -13.03 6.65 58.20
C ALA A 322 -12.33 7.82 58.92
N ALA A 323 -11.28 8.33 58.30
CA ALA A 323 -10.61 9.58 58.68
C ALA A 323 -11.18 10.76 57.87
N GLN A 324 -11.46 11.84 58.58
CA GLN A 324 -12.01 13.11 58.10
C GLN A 324 -10.96 13.93 57.34
N THR A 325 -11.38 14.57 56.26
CA THR A 325 -10.60 15.51 55.45
C THR A 325 -10.58 16.91 56.10
N PRO A 326 -9.43 17.60 56.19
CA PRO A 326 -9.38 18.98 56.67
C PRO A 326 -9.81 19.99 55.60
N GLN A 327 -10.69 20.93 55.95
CA GLN A 327 -11.00 22.11 55.16
C GLN A 327 -9.84 23.14 55.23
N VAL A 328 -9.39 23.61 54.07
CA VAL A 328 -8.45 24.73 53.93
C VAL A 328 -9.23 26.00 53.61
N GLN A 329 -9.07 27.03 54.44
CA GLN A 329 -9.65 28.37 54.25
C GLN A 329 -8.78 29.20 53.29
N ALA A 330 -9.43 29.94 52.39
CA ALA A 330 -8.80 30.87 51.46
C ALA A 330 -8.57 32.26 52.09
N PRO A 331 -7.47 32.97 51.74
CA PRO A 331 -7.19 34.33 52.22
C PRO A 331 -7.92 35.42 51.41
N PRO A 332 -8.07 36.64 51.97
CA PRO A 332 -8.90 37.71 51.40
C PRO A 332 -8.20 38.51 50.29
N ILE A 333 -9.00 38.90 49.30
CA ILE A 333 -8.61 39.68 48.11
C ILE A 333 -8.56 41.18 48.46
N VAL A 334 -7.48 41.86 48.04
CA VAL A 334 -7.31 43.32 48.09
C VAL A 334 -7.55 43.91 46.69
N PRO A 335 -8.30 45.02 46.54
CA PRO A 335 -8.57 45.59 45.21
C PRO A 335 -7.43 46.52 44.77
N ILE A 336 -6.91 46.29 43.56
CA ILE A 336 -5.95 47.18 42.89
C ILE A 336 -6.68 48.05 41.87
N GLN A 337 -6.48 49.36 41.96
CA GLN A 337 -7.02 50.38 41.05
C GLN A 337 -6.33 50.34 39.68
N ALA A 338 -7.13 50.47 38.62
CA ALA A 338 -6.69 50.49 37.23
C ALA A 338 -6.18 51.89 36.82
N THR A 339 -5.02 51.93 36.17
CA THR A 339 -4.56 53.08 35.37
C THR A 339 -4.88 52.85 33.90
N ALA A 340 -5.41 53.88 33.25
CA ALA A 340 -5.81 53.87 31.85
C ALA A 340 -4.62 53.90 30.89
N SER A 341 -4.74 53.16 29.79
CA SER A 341 -3.89 53.20 28.59
C SER A 341 -4.75 53.00 27.32
N PRO A 342 -4.25 53.38 26.14
CA PRO A 342 -5.04 54.06 25.12
C PRO A 342 -5.81 53.16 24.15
N SER A 343 -6.76 53.81 23.48
CA SER A 343 -7.74 53.30 22.51
C SER A 343 -7.17 52.36 21.42
N PRO A 344 -7.79 51.21 21.15
CA PRO A 344 -7.43 50.37 20.01
C PRO A 344 -8.10 50.86 18.72
N ALA A 345 -7.38 50.65 17.62
CA ALA A 345 -7.89 50.72 16.26
C ALA A 345 -8.93 49.61 16.00
N SER A 346 -9.84 49.90 15.06
CA SER A 346 -10.95 49.09 14.54
C SER A 346 -11.06 47.64 15.01
N ALA A 347 -11.96 47.39 15.96
CA ALA A 347 -12.51 46.06 16.22
C ALA A 347 -13.43 45.63 15.07
N LEU A 348 -13.38 44.34 14.69
CA LEU A 348 -14.38 43.71 13.83
C LEU A 348 -15.80 43.88 14.42
N SER A 349 -16.78 44.16 13.56
CA SER A 349 -18.15 44.36 14.04
C SER A 349 -18.73 43.05 14.60
N PRO A 350 -19.59 43.10 15.63
CA PRO A 350 -20.26 41.92 16.18
C PRO A 350 -20.98 41.04 15.14
N GLU A 351 -21.42 41.63 14.03
CA GLU A 351 -22.09 40.93 12.92
C GLU A 351 -21.13 40.02 12.12
N VAL A 352 -19.84 40.37 12.01
CA VAL A 352 -18.83 39.51 11.38
C VAL A 352 -18.55 38.30 12.27
N ILE A 353 -18.49 38.51 13.59
CA ILE A 353 -18.27 37.45 14.59
C ILE A 353 -19.45 36.48 14.63
N GLU A 354 -20.70 36.98 14.61
CA GLU A 354 -21.88 36.10 14.56
C GLU A 354 -21.94 35.26 13.29
N ARG A 355 -21.52 35.81 12.14
CA ARG A 355 -21.51 35.09 10.86
C ARG A 355 -20.45 33.99 10.82
N MET A 356 -19.26 34.24 11.37
CA MET A 356 -18.22 33.22 11.55
C MET A 356 -18.67 32.07 12.45
N VAL A 357 -19.47 32.36 13.49
CA VAL A 357 -19.99 31.33 14.42
C VAL A 357 -21.19 30.57 13.84
N ALA A 358 -22.01 31.21 13.00
CA ALA A 358 -23.16 30.59 12.35
C ALA A 358 -22.76 29.53 11.31
N ASP A 359 -21.70 29.78 10.54
CA ASP A 359 -21.17 28.85 9.53
C ASP A 359 -20.50 27.60 10.14
N LEU A 360 -20.25 27.60 11.46
CA LEU A 360 -19.60 26.51 12.20
C LEU A 360 -20.59 25.59 12.96
N ARG A 361 -21.91 25.79 12.87
CA ARG A 361 -22.90 24.90 13.53
C ARG A 361 -23.31 23.73 12.62
N PRO A 362 -23.35 22.47 13.12
CA PRO A 362 -23.84 21.34 12.34
C PRO A 362 -25.37 21.25 12.40
N GLY A 363 -26.05 21.43 11.26
CA GLY A 363 -27.50 21.22 11.15
C GLY A 363 -27.98 21.04 9.70
N MET A 364 -28.50 19.84 9.40
CA MET A 364 -29.44 19.47 8.32
C MET A 364 -29.35 20.24 6.99
N PHE A 365 -28.68 19.66 5.99
CA PHE A 365 -28.77 20.11 4.59
C PHE A 365 -30.03 19.57 3.92
N PHE A 366 -30.95 20.47 3.54
CA PHE A 366 -31.91 20.19 2.46
C PHE A 366 -31.19 20.39 1.13
N ILE A 367 -30.99 19.31 0.37
CA ILE A 367 -30.45 19.41 -0.99
C ILE A 367 -31.53 19.99 -1.90
N SER A 368 -31.40 21.26 -2.25
CA SER A 368 -32.14 21.83 -3.38
C SER A 368 -31.45 21.36 -4.67
N VAL A 369 -32.10 20.47 -5.41
CA VAL A 369 -31.61 20.03 -6.73
C VAL A 369 -31.87 21.14 -7.74
N LEU A 370 -30.81 21.63 -8.38
CA LEU A 370 -30.89 22.66 -9.41
C LEU A 370 -31.72 22.18 -10.61
N PRO A 371 -32.59 23.03 -11.20
CA PRO A 371 -33.44 22.68 -12.34
C PRO A 371 -32.68 22.09 -13.55
N GLU A 372 -31.40 22.46 -13.76
CA GLU A 372 -30.62 21.93 -14.88
C GLU A 372 -30.32 20.43 -14.75
N VAL A 373 -30.22 19.90 -13.52
CA VAL A 373 -29.95 18.48 -13.27
C VAL A 373 -31.17 17.62 -13.64
N VAL A 374 -32.38 18.14 -13.40
CA VAL A 374 -33.63 17.49 -13.77
C VAL A 374 -33.80 17.44 -15.28
N GLU A 375 -33.50 18.53 -16.00
CA GLU A 375 -33.57 18.57 -17.46
C GLU A 375 -32.51 17.67 -18.12
N ARG A 376 -31.32 17.57 -17.53
CA ARG A 376 -30.25 16.67 -18.02
C ARG A 376 -30.56 15.19 -17.81
N ALA A 377 -31.36 14.86 -16.80
CA ALA A 377 -31.79 13.49 -16.56
C ALA A 377 -32.97 13.09 -17.47
N LYS A 378 -33.90 14.01 -17.76
CA LYS A 378 -34.97 13.81 -18.76
C LYS A 378 -34.40 13.55 -20.17
N SER A 379 -33.35 14.28 -20.57
CA SER A 379 -32.72 14.09 -21.89
C SER A 379 -31.99 12.76 -22.04
N ARG A 380 -31.75 12.03 -20.94
CA ARG A 380 -31.17 10.68 -20.91
C ARG A 380 -32.21 9.57 -20.75
N GLY A 381 -33.50 9.89 -20.89
CA GLY A 381 -34.59 8.92 -20.78
C GLY A 381 -34.88 8.44 -19.36
N LEU A 382 -34.37 9.14 -18.34
CA LEU A 382 -34.67 8.83 -16.94
C LEU A 382 -35.98 9.50 -16.54
N GLY A 383 -37.02 8.70 -16.32
CA GLY A 383 -38.32 9.16 -15.82
C GLY A 383 -38.27 9.38 -14.30
N PHE A 384 -38.87 10.48 -13.83
CA PHE A 384 -39.10 10.75 -12.41
C PHE A 384 -40.60 10.71 -12.13
N ALA A 385 -41.03 9.88 -11.19
CA ALA A 385 -42.40 9.88 -10.67
C ALA A 385 -42.42 10.58 -9.31
N PRO A 386 -43.40 11.49 -9.04
CA PRO A 386 -43.46 12.19 -7.77
C PRO A 386 -44.35 11.41 -6.81
N GLU A 387 -43.83 10.39 -6.13
CA GLU A 387 -44.48 9.86 -4.93
C GLU A 387 -43.46 9.60 -3.81
N ALA A 388 -43.89 9.99 -2.61
CA ALA A 388 -43.23 9.95 -1.30
C ALA A 388 -41.93 9.12 -1.16
N GLY A 389 -40.81 9.83 -1.03
CA GLY A 389 -39.75 9.52 -0.07
C GLY A 389 -39.12 8.13 -0.11
N ALA A 390 -38.56 7.70 -1.25
CA ALA A 390 -37.40 6.81 -1.34
C ALA A 390 -37.02 6.60 -2.82
N PHE A 391 -35.76 6.81 -3.20
CA PHE A 391 -35.31 6.58 -4.58
C PHE A 391 -34.81 5.15 -4.78
N LYS A 392 -35.36 4.44 -5.77
CA LYS A 392 -34.88 3.15 -6.26
C LYS A 392 -34.68 3.26 -7.77
N VAL A 393 -33.45 3.03 -8.26
CA VAL A 393 -33.15 3.00 -9.70
C VAL A 393 -33.29 1.56 -10.20
N VAL A 394 -34.07 1.38 -11.27
CA VAL A 394 -34.20 0.10 -12.01
C VAL A 394 -33.69 0.36 -13.43
N VAL A 395 -32.74 -0.47 -13.89
CA VAL A 395 -32.21 -0.45 -15.26
C VAL A 395 -32.65 -1.73 -15.96
N THR A 396 -33.17 -1.61 -17.19
CA THR A 396 -33.49 -2.74 -18.09
C THR A 396 -32.66 -2.65 -19.37
N ASP A 397 -32.07 -3.79 -19.77
CA ASP A 397 -31.17 -3.99 -20.90
C ASP A 397 -31.82 -3.85 -22.29
N VAL A 398 -31.04 -3.37 -23.26
CA VAL A 398 -31.26 -3.57 -24.70
C VAL A 398 -29.93 -3.95 -25.38
N VAL A 399 -29.93 -5.10 -26.06
CA VAL A 399 -28.82 -5.69 -26.81
C VAL A 399 -28.85 -5.23 -28.28
N GLN A 400 -27.70 -4.89 -28.87
CA GLN A 400 -27.49 -5.02 -30.32
C GLN A 400 -25.99 -5.15 -30.73
N ASN A 401 -25.75 -6.12 -31.62
CA ASN A 401 -24.49 -6.55 -32.24
C ASN A 401 -23.86 -5.53 -33.21
N ARG A 402 -22.51 -5.51 -33.32
CA ARG A 402 -21.78 -5.61 -34.61
C ARG A 402 -20.26 -5.80 -34.46
N ALA A 403 -19.71 -6.59 -35.38
CA ALA A 403 -18.34 -7.07 -35.49
C ALA A 403 -17.45 -6.18 -36.41
N GLY A 404 -16.13 -6.28 -36.25
CA GLY A 404 -15.15 -5.88 -37.27
C GLY A 404 -13.72 -5.73 -36.75
N ALA A 405 -12.86 -6.73 -37.00
CA ALA A 405 -11.44 -6.76 -36.65
C ALA A 405 -10.55 -6.40 -37.86
N ILE A 406 -9.44 -5.67 -37.62
CA ILE A 406 -8.34 -5.47 -38.58
C ILE A 406 -7.00 -5.45 -37.79
N ASN A 407 -6.07 -6.36 -38.13
CA ASN A 407 -4.67 -6.37 -37.67
C ASN A 407 -3.74 -5.75 -38.72
N PRO A 408 -2.64 -5.07 -38.34
CA PRO A 408 -1.60 -4.63 -39.26
C PRO A 408 -0.37 -5.58 -39.30
N PRO A 409 0.52 -5.42 -40.32
CA PRO A 409 1.54 -6.40 -40.71
C PRO A 409 2.99 -5.98 -40.36
N GLU A 410 3.90 -6.96 -40.32
CA GLU A 410 5.35 -6.77 -40.50
C GLU A 410 5.91 -7.88 -41.41
N GLN A 411 6.83 -7.52 -42.31
CA GLN A 411 7.90 -8.32 -42.96
C GLN A 411 8.89 -7.31 -43.62
N PRO A 412 10.17 -7.63 -44.01
CA PRO A 412 10.66 -8.93 -44.48
C PRO A 412 12.13 -9.33 -44.18
N THR A 413 12.44 -10.51 -44.72
CA THR A 413 13.56 -11.47 -44.67
C THR A 413 14.79 -11.20 -45.58
N ALA A 414 15.93 -11.82 -45.25
CA ALA A 414 16.78 -12.74 -46.07
C ALA A 414 18.13 -12.97 -45.33
N ALA A 415 18.94 -14.05 -45.43
CA ALA A 415 19.19 -15.01 -46.49
C ALA A 415 19.78 -16.34 -45.94
N VAL A 416 19.86 -17.33 -46.84
CA VAL A 416 20.16 -18.77 -46.72
C VAL A 416 21.67 -19.08 -46.67
N LEU A 417 22.07 -20.17 -45.99
CA LEU A 417 23.02 -21.22 -46.47
C LEU A 417 23.01 -22.44 -45.50
N ASN A 418 23.21 -23.64 -46.05
CA ASN A 418 23.03 -25.01 -45.52
C ASN A 418 24.43 -25.72 -45.48
N PRO A 419 24.58 -27.02 -45.13
CA PRO A 419 24.22 -27.80 -43.93
C PRO A 419 25.46 -28.63 -43.41
N GLU A 420 25.22 -29.74 -42.69
CA GLU A 420 26.17 -30.71 -42.07
C GLU A 420 26.50 -30.41 -40.59
N GLY A 421 26.51 -31.33 -39.62
CA GLY A 421 26.29 -32.77 -39.59
C GLY A 421 26.66 -33.29 -38.18
N GLN A 422 26.04 -34.41 -37.79
CA GLN A 422 26.48 -35.39 -36.79
C GLN A 422 26.44 -35.09 -35.27
N ALA A 423 25.89 -36.09 -34.59
CA ALA A 423 25.81 -36.29 -33.17
C ALA A 423 27.14 -36.79 -32.57
N SER A 424 27.40 -36.47 -31.30
CA SER A 424 28.07 -37.42 -30.39
C SER A 424 27.75 -37.14 -28.92
N ARG A 425 27.55 -38.23 -28.19
CA ARG A 425 27.52 -38.35 -26.72
C ARG A 425 28.95 -38.26 -26.16
N THR A 426 29.07 -37.77 -24.91
CA THR A 426 30.01 -38.16 -23.82
C THR A 426 29.53 -37.41 -22.58
N SER A 427 28.92 -38.00 -21.55
CA SER A 427 29.43 -38.84 -20.45
C SER A 427 30.50 -38.19 -19.55
N THR A 428 30.07 -37.91 -18.31
CA THR A 428 30.74 -38.14 -17.00
C THR A 428 32.04 -37.41 -16.63
N GLY A 429 31.98 -36.66 -15.52
CA GLY A 429 33.04 -36.64 -14.50
C GLY A 429 33.65 -35.27 -14.18
N GLU A 430 33.03 -34.46 -13.33
CA GLU A 430 33.62 -33.18 -12.85
C GLU A 430 33.22 -32.83 -11.39
N THR A 431 33.08 -33.82 -10.50
CA THR A 431 32.78 -33.56 -9.07
C THR A 431 33.88 -33.91 -8.07
N ASP A 432 35.00 -34.50 -8.49
CA ASP A 432 36.04 -34.99 -7.55
C ASP A 432 37.32 -34.13 -7.46
N GLN A 433 37.35 -32.92 -8.04
CA GLN A 433 38.59 -32.10 -8.02
C GLN A 433 38.70 -31.07 -6.89
N PHE A 434 37.68 -30.91 -6.04
CA PHE A 434 37.72 -29.89 -4.97
C PHE A 434 38.21 -30.40 -3.62
N GLU A 435 38.36 -31.72 -3.43
CA GLU A 435 38.75 -32.29 -2.12
C GLU A 435 40.27 -32.32 -1.84
N ALA A 436 41.10 -31.80 -2.75
CA ALA A 436 42.56 -31.81 -2.59
C ALA A 436 43.25 -30.44 -2.78
N MET A 437 42.51 -29.35 -2.99
CA MET A 437 43.11 -28.02 -3.09
C MET A 437 43.45 -27.49 -1.69
N ASP A 438 44.71 -27.16 -1.47
CA ASP A 438 45.08 -26.45 -0.25
C ASP A 438 44.48 -25.03 -0.26
N LYS A 439 44.46 -24.41 0.92
CA LYS A 439 43.86 -23.08 1.10
C LYS A 439 44.47 -22.02 0.17
N HIS A 440 45.76 -22.13 -0.14
CA HIS A 440 46.47 -21.17 -0.99
C HIS A 440 46.03 -21.30 -2.45
N ASP A 441 45.88 -22.53 -2.95
CA ASP A 441 45.41 -22.78 -4.31
C ASP A 441 43.94 -22.38 -4.50
N LEU A 442 43.09 -22.57 -3.48
CA LEU A 442 41.70 -22.12 -3.51
C LEU A 442 41.59 -20.58 -3.55
N GLU A 443 42.39 -19.88 -2.73
CA GLU A 443 42.43 -18.42 -2.73
C GLU A 443 42.92 -17.86 -4.07
N LYS A 444 43.91 -18.51 -4.70
CA LYS A 444 44.39 -18.17 -6.03
C LYS A 444 43.34 -18.39 -7.11
N PHE A 445 42.64 -19.54 -7.09
CA PHE A 445 41.54 -19.83 -8.02
C PHE A 445 40.41 -18.81 -7.92
N ILE A 446 40.00 -18.44 -6.70
CA ILE A 446 38.97 -17.42 -6.46
C ILE A 446 39.42 -16.06 -7.01
N ALA A 447 40.69 -15.68 -6.82
CA ALA A 447 41.23 -14.41 -7.33
C ALA A 447 41.26 -14.37 -8.87
N GLU A 448 41.70 -15.45 -9.52
CA GLU A 448 41.73 -15.59 -10.97
C GLU A 448 40.31 -15.57 -11.57
N HIS A 449 39.37 -16.25 -10.92
CA HIS A 449 37.96 -16.27 -11.36
C HIS A 449 37.29 -14.90 -11.21
N ARG A 450 37.58 -14.17 -10.11
CA ARG A 450 37.12 -12.78 -9.92
C ARG A 450 37.66 -11.85 -11.01
N LEU A 451 38.94 -11.98 -11.37
CA LEU A 451 39.55 -11.19 -12.45
C LEU A 451 38.95 -11.51 -13.81
N ALA A 452 38.67 -12.79 -14.10
CA ALA A 452 38.02 -13.21 -15.35
C ALA A 452 36.59 -12.65 -15.47
N VAL A 453 35.83 -12.61 -14.37
CA VAL A 453 34.49 -12.02 -14.32
C VAL A 453 34.54 -10.50 -14.56
N GLU A 454 35.48 -9.80 -13.93
CA GLU A 454 35.74 -8.36 -14.15
C GLU A 454 36.08 -8.04 -15.61
N ILE A 455 36.97 -8.82 -16.24
CA ILE A 455 37.34 -8.67 -17.66
C ILE A 455 36.11 -8.88 -18.56
N LYS A 456 35.28 -9.89 -18.27
CA LYS A 456 34.07 -10.20 -19.06
C LYS A 456 33.02 -9.09 -18.95
N LYS A 457 32.83 -8.51 -17.75
CA LYS A 457 31.98 -7.32 -17.53
C LYS A 457 32.49 -6.11 -18.32
N GLY A 458 33.81 -5.85 -18.31
CA GLY A 458 34.42 -4.78 -19.09
C GLY A 458 34.26 -4.95 -20.61
N GLN A 459 34.31 -6.18 -21.13
CA GLN A 459 34.07 -6.48 -22.54
C GLN A 459 32.59 -6.31 -22.93
N GLN A 460 31.65 -6.76 -22.09
CA GLN A 460 30.21 -6.57 -22.30
C GLN A 460 29.82 -5.08 -22.31
N ALA A 461 30.38 -4.29 -21.39
CA ALA A 461 30.17 -2.84 -21.36
C ALA A 461 30.71 -2.13 -22.61
N LYS A 462 31.84 -2.58 -23.17
CA LYS A 462 32.38 -2.06 -24.45
C LYS A 462 31.47 -2.41 -25.63
N THR A 463 30.93 -3.64 -25.69
CA THR A 463 29.99 -4.07 -26.73
C THR A 463 28.69 -3.26 -26.67
N LEU A 464 28.11 -3.08 -25.48
CA LEU A 464 26.89 -2.28 -25.30
C LEU A 464 27.10 -0.82 -25.73
N ARG A 465 28.21 -0.19 -25.35
CA ARG A 465 28.56 1.17 -25.80
C ARG A 465 28.69 1.26 -27.33
N LYS A 466 29.17 0.21 -27.99
CA LYS A 466 29.28 0.16 -29.46
C LYS A 466 27.91 0.06 -30.14
N VAL A 467 27.01 -0.78 -29.60
CA VAL A 467 25.62 -0.93 -30.09
C VAL A 467 24.82 0.36 -29.92
N VAL A 468 24.90 0.98 -28.74
CA VAL A 468 24.20 2.26 -28.45
C VAL A 468 24.71 3.38 -29.36
N ARG A 469 26.03 3.46 -29.59
CA ARG A 469 26.63 4.48 -30.47
C ARG A 469 26.25 4.27 -31.95
N ALA A 470 26.07 3.01 -32.39
CA ALA A 470 25.59 2.71 -33.74
C ALA A 470 24.11 3.10 -33.91
N ALA A 471 23.24 2.68 -32.99
CA ALA A 471 21.81 3.03 -33.01
C ALA A 471 21.57 4.55 -32.97
N TRP A 472 22.39 5.29 -32.21
CA TRP A 472 22.33 6.76 -32.18
C TRP A 472 22.71 7.39 -33.52
N LYS A 473 23.71 6.83 -34.22
CA LYS A 473 24.16 7.31 -35.53
C LYS A 473 23.14 7.02 -36.63
N ASP A 474 22.49 5.86 -36.58
CA ASP A 474 21.42 5.49 -37.50
C ASP A 474 20.20 6.41 -37.32
N ARG A 475 19.85 6.74 -36.06
CA ARG A 475 18.79 7.71 -35.76
C ARG A 475 19.11 9.12 -36.25
N GLN A 476 20.36 9.59 -36.11
CA GLN A 476 20.75 10.88 -36.67
C GLN A 476 20.71 10.90 -38.20
N THR A 477 21.06 9.77 -38.84
CA THR A 477 21.00 9.63 -40.30
C THR A 477 19.56 9.63 -40.81
N ALA A 478 18.64 8.97 -40.11
CA ALA A 478 17.21 8.96 -40.43
C ALA A 478 16.57 10.35 -40.26
N LEU A 479 16.96 11.10 -39.22
CA LEU A 479 16.49 12.47 -39.01
C LEU A 479 17.04 13.47 -40.03
N ALA A 480 18.19 13.18 -40.64
CA ALA A 480 18.83 14.05 -41.63
C ALA A 480 18.26 13.91 -43.05
N ASN A 481 17.53 12.83 -43.37
CA ASN A 481 17.01 12.57 -44.72
C ASN A 481 15.57 12.01 -44.71
N PRO A 482 14.55 12.86 -44.44
CA PRO A 482 13.16 12.42 -44.30
C PRO A 482 12.44 12.08 -45.63
N GLY A 483 13.13 12.02 -46.78
CA GLY A 483 12.50 12.08 -48.12
C GLY A 483 12.56 10.84 -49.02
N LEU A 484 13.02 9.67 -48.57
CA LEU A 484 13.27 8.52 -49.47
C LEU A 484 12.78 7.19 -48.87
N VAL A 485 11.47 6.96 -48.83
CA VAL A 485 10.88 5.61 -48.88
C VAL A 485 9.50 5.68 -49.56
N GLU A 486 9.39 5.28 -50.83
CA GLU A 486 8.12 4.99 -51.51
C GLU A 486 7.72 3.53 -51.28
N ALA A 487 6.44 3.28 -50.97
CA ALA A 487 5.88 1.95 -50.80
C ALA A 487 5.47 1.31 -52.16
N PRO A 488 5.71 0.00 -52.39
CA PRO A 488 5.29 -0.64 -53.64
C PRO A 488 3.81 -1.07 -53.61
N LYS A 489 3.13 -0.88 -54.75
CA LYS A 489 1.75 -1.33 -55.01
C LYS A 489 1.64 -2.87 -55.14
N PRO A 490 0.58 -3.50 -54.61
CA PRO A 490 0.36 -4.94 -54.76
C PRO A 490 -0.34 -5.30 -56.08
N GLN A 491 0.17 -6.34 -56.76
CA GLN A 491 -0.52 -7.07 -57.83
C GLN A 491 -1.20 -8.32 -57.26
N ALA A 492 -2.41 -8.63 -57.75
CA ALA A 492 -3.23 -9.74 -57.32
C ALA A 492 -2.82 -11.08 -57.98
N ALA A 493 -2.87 -12.17 -57.21
CA ALA A 493 -2.67 -13.54 -57.67
C ALA A 493 -3.82 -14.46 -57.20
N PRO A 494 -4.06 -15.59 -57.88
CA PRO A 494 -5.38 -16.22 -57.99
C PRO A 494 -5.69 -17.27 -56.91
N LEU A 495 -6.99 -17.53 -56.74
CA LEU A 495 -7.60 -18.47 -55.79
C LEU A 495 -7.35 -19.95 -56.16
N PRO A 496 -7.08 -20.83 -55.19
CA PRO A 496 -6.99 -22.28 -55.42
C PRO A 496 -8.34 -22.99 -55.28
N GLN A 497 -8.52 -24.05 -56.08
CA GLN A 497 -9.69 -24.95 -56.09
C GLN A 497 -9.58 -26.06 -55.02
N PRO A 498 -10.71 -26.68 -54.61
CA PRO A 498 -10.74 -27.69 -53.54
C PRO A 498 -10.38 -29.09 -54.06
N THR A 499 -9.62 -29.85 -53.27
CA THR A 499 -9.29 -31.26 -53.51
C THR A 499 -9.95 -32.19 -52.50
N ASP A 500 -10.31 -33.37 -53.01
CA ASP A 500 -11.13 -34.43 -52.42
C ASP A 500 -10.58 -35.12 -51.16
N VAL A 501 -11.53 -35.62 -50.35
CA VAL A 501 -11.35 -36.42 -49.13
C VAL A 501 -11.22 -37.91 -49.48
N PRO A 502 -10.23 -38.66 -48.95
CA PRO A 502 -10.21 -40.11 -49.06
C PRO A 502 -10.98 -40.79 -47.91
N LYS A 503 -11.82 -41.76 -48.28
CA LYS A 503 -12.47 -42.74 -47.39
C LYS A 503 -11.42 -43.68 -46.77
N ILE A 504 -11.54 -43.96 -45.47
CA ILE A 504 -10.76 -45.01 -44.78
C ILE A 504 -11.69 -46.16 -44.35
N HIS A 505 -11.21 -47.37 -44.61
CA HIS A 505 -11.85 -48.66 -44.41
C HIS A 505 -11.95 -49.08 -42.92
N SER A 506 -13.04 -49.79 -42.63
CA SER A 506 -13.33 -50.54 -41.41
C SER A 506 -12.62 -51.90 -41.36
N GLY A 507 -12.07 -52.31 -40.21
CA GLY A 507 -11.68 -53.70 -39.97
C GLY A 507 -11.13 -54.02 -38.56
N GLY A 508 -11.76 -55.00 -37.89
CA GLY A 508 -11.24 -55.88 -36.81
C GLY A 508 -11.09 -55.26 -35.41
N GLY A 509 -11.59 -55.80 -34.28
CA GLY A 509 -12.12 -57.12 -33.96
C GLY A 509 -11.14 -57.93 -33.10
N MET A 510 -11.01 -57.63 -31.79
CA MET A 510 -10.49 -58.58 -30.78
C MET A 510 -11.04 -58.27 -29.38
N SER A 511 -11.53 -59.31 -28.71
CA SER A 511 -12.17 -59.32 -27.39
C SER A 511 -11.17 -59.51 -26.24
N ILE A 512 -11.33 -58.78 -25.14
CA ILE A 512 -10.59 -58.93 -23.88
C ILE A 512 -11.58 -59.39 -22.78
N PRO A 513 -11.22 -60.35 -21.91
CA PRO A 513 -12.11 -60.91 -20.89
C PRO A 513 -12.37 -59.97 -19.71
N GLN A 514 -13.62 -59.99 -19.22
CA GLN A 514 -14.15 -59.20 -18.10
C GLN A 514 -13.57 -59.64 -16.74
N ALA A 515 -13.14 -58.64 -15.95
CA ALA A 515 -12.80 -58.78 -14.54
C ALA A 515 -14.05 -58.58 -13.65
N PRO A 516 -14.10 -59.19 -12.45
CA PRO A 516 -15.29 -59.20 -11.59
C PRO A 516 -15.56 -57.85 -10.90
N ALA A 517 -16.85 -57.58 -10.69
CA ALA A 517 -17.40 -56.33 -10.21
C ALA A 517 -16.98 -55.97 -8.77
N ALA A 518 -16.62 -54.71 -8.56
CA ALA A 518 -16.36 -54.10 -7.26
C ALA A 518 -17.67 -53.82 -6.49
N PRO A 519 -17.65 -53.87 -5.14
CA PRO A 519 -18.81 -53.56 -4.31
C PRO A 519 -19.19 -52.07 -4.38
N PRO A 520 -20.49 -51.74 -4.16
CA PRO A 520 -20.99 -50.38 -4.29
C PRO A 520 -20.39 -49.44 -3.22
N PRO A 521 -20.12 -48.18 -3.59
CA PRO A 521 -19.54 -47.20 -2.66
C PRO A 521 -20.54 -46.80 -1.57
N VAL A 522 -20.02 -46.66 -0.36
CA VAL A 522 -20.73 -46.10 0.81
C VAL A 522 -21.04 -44.62 0.53
N PRO A 523 -22.27 -44.14 0.79
CA PRO A 523 -22.62 -42.74 0.56
C PRO A 523 -21.81 -41.80 1.46
N ALA A 524 -21.20 -40.79 0.85
CA ALA A 524 -20.47 -39.74 1.55
C ALA A 524 -21.41 -38.91 2.45
N PRO A 525 -20.93 -38.40 3.60
CA PRO A 525 -21.71 -37.53 4.46
C PRO A 525 -22.12 -36.26 3.71
N SER A 526 -23.40 -35.90 3.80
CA SER A 526 -23.96 -34.71 3.19
C SER A 526 -23.32 -33.45 3.77
N ILE A 527 -22.75 -32.62 2.91
CA ILE A 527 -22.21 -31.30 3.26
C ILE A 527 -23.38 -30.41 3.76
N PRO A 528 -23.23 -29.69 4.88
CA PRO A 528 -24.25 -28.76 5.34
C PRO A 528 -24.62 -27.72 4.28
N GLU A 529 -25.91 -27.54 4.02
CA GLU A 529 -26.48 -26.67 2.97
C GLU A 529 -25.95 -25.22 3.01
N ALA A 530 -25.49 -24.75 4.18
CA ALA A 530 -24.87 -23.43 4.33
C ALA A 530 -23.47 -23.34 3.66
N VAL A 531 -22.68 -24.42 3.70
CA VAL A 531 -21.35 -24.49 3.06
C VAL A 531 -21.52 -24.58 1.54
N GLN A 532 -22.52 -25.32 1.08
CA GLN A 532 -22.85 -25.43 -0.34
C GLN A 532 -23.32 -24.08 -0.92
N ARG A 533 -24.19 -23.35 -0.20
CA ARG A 533 -24.63 -22.00 -0.60
C ARG A 533 -23.50 -20.96 -0.62
N HIS A 534 -22.47 -21.12 0.21
CA HIS A 534 -21.30 -20.23 0.20
C HIS A 534 -20.36 -20.52 -0.97
N ALA A 535 -20.09 -21.80 -1.25
CA ALA A 535 -19.29 -22.23 -2.39
C ALA A 535 -19.94 -21.83 -3.74
N GLU A 536 -21.26 -21.98 -3.86
CA GLU A 536 -22.02 -21.54 -5.04
C GLU A 536 -21.96 -20.02 -5.24
N ARG A 537 -21.96 -19.23 -4.15
CA ARG A 537 -21.78 -17.77 -4.21
C ARG A 537 -20.37 -17.37 -4.63
N GLN A 538 -19.32 -18.06 -4.17
CA GLN A 538 -17.94 -17.73 -4.53
C GLN A 538 -17.64 -18.07 -6.00
N MET A 539 -18.10 -19.22 -6.49
CA MET A 539 -17.97 -19.58 -7.92
C MET A 539 -18.70 -18.59 -8.82
N SER A 540 -19.87 -18.10 -8.40
CA SER A 540 -20.63 -17.08 -9.15
C SER A 540 -19.90 -15.73 -9.25
N ILE A 541 -19.08 -15.35 -8.26
CA ILE A 541 -18.31 -14.10 -8.27
C ILE A 541 -17.10 -14.24 -9.19
N GLU A 542 -16.37 -15.36 -9.14
CA GLU A 542 -15.24 -15.62 -10.05
C GLU A 542 -15.69 -15.73 -11.51
N GLU A 543 -16.85 -16.36 -11.76
CA GLU A 543 -17.44 -16.43 -13.09
C GLU A 543 -17.95 -15.06 -13.58
N GLN A 544 -18.47 -14.19 -12.70
CA GLN A 544 -18.81 -12.80 -13.04
C GLN A 544 -17.56 -11.96 -13.37
N ILE A 545 -16.47 -12.11 -12.62
CA ILE A 545 -15.20 -11.42 -12.91
C ILE A 545 -14.61 -11.91 -14.23
N ALA A 546 -14.73 -13.21 -14.54
CA ALA A 546 -14.25 -13.77 -15.81
C ALA A 546 -15.07 -13.32 -17.04
N ARG A 547 -16.34 -12.92 -16.84
CA ARG A 547 -17.27 -12.56 -17.92
C ARG A 547 -17.49 -11.05 -18.10
N THR A 548 -16.98 -10.22 -17.20
CA THR A 548 -17.14 -8.76 -17.32
C THR A 548 -16.16 -8.23 -18.37
N PRO A 549 -16.61 -7.75 -19.54
CA PRO A 549 -15.73 -7.10 -20.51
C PRO A 549 -15.15 -5.82 -19.91
N LEU A 550 -13.85 -5.59 -20.12
CA LEU A 550 -13.19 -4.37 -19.68
C LEU A 550 -13.86 -3.15 -20.33
N PRO A 551 -14.03 -2.02 -19.61
CA PRO A 551 -14.50 -0.79 -20.21
C PRO A 551 -13.53 -0.36 -21.33
N GLU A 552 -14.08 -0.13 -22.51
CA GLU A 552 -13.34 0.40 -23.66
C GLU A 552 -12.88 1.83 -23.32
N TYR A 553 -11.56 2.06 -23.40
CA TYR A 553 -10.94 3.34 -23.07
C TYR A 553 -11.40 4.40 -24.09
N VAL A 554 -12.27 5.31 -23.66
CA VAL A 554 -12.70 6.46 -24.45
C VAL A 554 -11.53 7.43 -24.58
N GLN A 555 -10.96 7.52 -25.78
CA GLN A 555 -9.99 8.56 -26.12
C GLN A 555 -10.60 9.95 -25.84
N PRO A 556 -9.91 10.85 -25.13
CA PRO A 556 -10.45 12.17 -24.83
C PRO A 556 -10.67 12.97 -26.11
N SER A 557 -11.90 13.44 -26.32
CA SER A 557 -12.26 14.30 -27.45
C SER A 557 -11.53 15.65 -27.37
N GLY A 558 -11.22 16.25 -28.53
CA GLY A 558 -10.51 17.53 -28.68
C GLY A 558 -11.15 18.78 -28.06
N ALA A 559 -12.24 18.64 -27.30
CA ALA A 559 -12.82 19.72 -26.49
C ALA A 559 -11.99 20.03 -25.22
N TYR A 560 -11.11 19.11 -24.80
CA TYR A 560 -10.30 19.27 -23.58
C TYR A 560 -9.20 20.35 -23.72
N THR A 561 -8.69 20.57 -24.94
CA THR A 561 -7.62 21.55 -25.21
C THR A 561 -8.12 23.00 -25.20
N GLN A 562 -9.40 23.22 -25.48
CA GLN A 562 -10.00 24.57 -25.49
C GLN A 562 -10.32 25.05 -24.07
N ALA A 563 -10.77 24.15 -23.18
CA ALA A 563 -10.98 24.45 -21.76
C ALA A 563 -9.68 24.76 -21.00
N MET A 564 -8.56 24.13 -21.36
CA MET A 564 -7.25 24.44 -20.75
C MET A 564 -6.70 25.82 -21.15
N THR A 565 -7.08 26.35 -22.31
CA THR A 565 -6.61 27.67 -22.76
C THR A 565 -7.39 28.81 -22.08
N GLU A 566 -8.66 28.60 -21.75
CA GLU A 566 -9.45 29.54 -20.93
C GLU A 566 -9.08 29.47 -19.44
N GLN A 567 -8.75 28.29 -18.89
CA GLN A 567 -8.24 28.19 -17.52
C GLN A 567 -6.88 28.88 -17.32
N PHE A 568 -6.00 28.86 -18.33
CA PHE A 568 -4.70 29.53 -18.27
C PHE A 568 -4.79 31.07 -18.19
N SER A 569 -5.93 31.65 -18.60
CA SER A 569 -6.18 33.09 -18.52
C SER A 569 -6.77 33.52 -17.17
N ILE A 570 -7.45 32.60 -16.46
CA ILE A 570 -7.89 32.79 -15.06
C ILE A 570 -6.70 32.64 -14.10
N GLU A 571 -5.72 31.79 -14.42
CA GLU A 571 -4.49 31.60 -13.64
C GLU A 571 -3.53 32.81 -13.67
N GLN A 572 -3.74 33.76 -14.59
CA GLN A 572 -3.02 35.05 -14.61
C GLN A 572 -3.62 36.11 -13.69
N GLN A 573 -4.77 35.85 -13.05
CA GLN A 573 -5.14 36.55 -11.81
C GLN A 573 -4.36 35.94 -10.66
N GLN A 574 -3.06 36.21 -10.62
CA GLN A 574 -2.24 36.02 -9.42
C GLN A 574 -2.96 36.75 -8.28
N THR A 575 -3.56 35.98 -7.38
CA THR A 575 -3.96 36.45 -6.05
C THR A 575 -2.74 37.15 -5.46
N ALA A 576 -2.91 38.41 -5.08
CA ALA A 576 -1.86 39.16 -4.38
C ALA A 576 -1.46 38.33 -3.17
N ARG A 577 -0.33 37.61 -3.27
CA ARG A 577 0.19 36.81 -2.17
C ARG A 577 0.38 37.74 -0.98
N SER A 578 -0.09 37.30 0.18
CA SER A 578 0.06 38.04 1.43
C SER A 578 1.52 38.46 1.62
N SER A 579 1.74 39.67 2.14
CA SER A 579 3.06 40.18 2.50
C SER A 579 3.64 39.53 3.77
N MET A 580 2.95 38.53 4.34
CA MET A 580 3.39 37.80 5.52
C MET A 580 4.69 37.03 5.26
N ARG A 581 5.73 37.31 6.05
CA ARG A 581 6.97 36.53 6.11
C ARG A 581 6.91 35.58 7.31
N LEU A 582 6.91 34.28 7.06
CA LEU A 582 6.79 33.25 8.08
C LEU A 582 8.17 32.68 8.45
N PHE A 583 8.49 32.65 9.74
CA PHE A 583 9.70 32.07 10.29
C PHE A 583 9.37 30.82 11.12
N ILE A 584 9.94 29.67 10.76
CA ILE A 584 9.70 28.37 11.40
C ILE A 584 10.98 27.92 12.10
N ASP A 585 10.95 27.87 13.43
CA ASP A 585 12.10 27.49 14.29
C ASP A 585 13.38 28.32 14.06
N CYS A 586 13.26 29.48 13.43
CA CYS A 586 14.31 30.49 13.35
C CYS A 586 13.74 31.86 13.72
N MET A 587 14.56 32.71 14.35
CA MET A 587 14.17 34.06 14.73
C MET A 587 15.13 35.05 14.07
N PRO A 588 14.68 35.93 13.17
CA PRO A 588 15.55 36.89 12.53
C PRO A 588 16.07 37.93 13.53
N LEU A 589 17.33 38.32 13.37
CA LEU A 589 17.94 39.39 14.17
C LEU A 589 17.50 40.75 13.61
N GLY A 590 16.55 41.41 14.25
CA GLY A 590 16.17 42.81 13.97
C GLY A 590 14.80 43.02 13.32
N ASP A 591 14.12 41.95 12.92
CA ASP A 591 12.83 42.01 12.20
C ASP A 591 11.60 41.92 13.12
N ASN A 592 11.80 41.87 14.45
CA ASN A 592 10.77 41.79 15.50
C ASN A 592 9.55 40.93 15.12
N PRO A 593 9.74 39.63 14.83
CA PRO A 593 8.63 38.76 14.45
C PRO A 593 7.64 38.63 15.61
N GLN A 594 6.34 38.66 15.29
CA GLN A 594 5.28 38.34 16.23
C GLN A 594 5.10 36.82 16.29
N SER A 595 4.86 36.26 17.47
CA SER A 595 4.41 34.87 17.55
C SER A 595 3.07 34.69 16.83
N ALA A 596 2.78 33.51 16.29
CA ALA A 596 1.45 33.26 15.70
C ALA A 596 0.29 33.57 16.67
N ARG A 597 0.49 33.41 17.98
CA ARG A 597 -0.53 33.78 18.97
C ARG A 597 -0.78 35.29 19.02
N GLU A 598 0.26 36.10 18.90
CA GLU A 598 0.15 37.57 18.89
C GLU A 598 -0.43 38.06 17.56
N ALA A 599 0.10 37.55 16.44
CA ALA A 599 -0.31 37.93 15.08
C ALA A 599 -1.79 37.62 14.80
N PHE A 600 -2.33 36.56 15.42
CA PHE A 600 -3.72 36.14 15.25
C PHE A 600 -4.55 36.25 16.53
N SER A 601 -4.17 37.14 17.45
CA SER A 601 -4.81 37.30 18.77
C SER A 601 -6.33 37.49 18.68
N GLU A 602 -6.84 38.19 17.67
CA GLU A 602 -8.28 38.36 17.43
C GLU A 602 -9.02 37.02 17.22
N VAL A 603 -8.40 36.08 16.51
CA VAL A 603 -8.99 34.74 16.31
C VAL A 603 -8.97 33.93 17.60
N PHE A 604 -7.88 34.02 18.37
CA PHE A 604 -7.81 33.38 19.69
C PHE A 604 -8.86 33.94 20.65
N ASP A 605 -9.04 35.27 20.67
CA ASP A 605 -10.01 35.94 21.52
C ASP A 605 -11.46 35.63 21.10
N ALA A 606 -11.75 35.57 19.80
CA ALA A 606 -13.05 35.15 19.29
C ALA A 606 -13.40 33.70 19.69
N LEU A 607 -12.41 32.79 19.69
CA LEU A 607 -12.59 31.43 20.16
C LEU A 607 -12.79 31.36 21.67
N HIS A 608 -12.00 32.12 22.43
CA HIS A 608 -12.14 32.24 23.89
C HIS A 608 -13.57 32.67 24.27
N GLN A 609 -14.08 33.72 23.62
CA GLN A 609 -15.40 34.27 23.87
C GLN A 609 -16.52 33.31 23.44
N SER A 610 -16.45 32.77 22.21
CA SER A 610 -17.51 31.91 21.66
C SER A 610 -17.66 30.59 22.40
N GLN A 611 -16.56 30.02 22.91
CA GLN A 611 -16.58 28.75 23.63
C GLN A 611 -16.65 28.92 25.15
N SER A 612 -16.55 30.15 25.66
CA SER A 612 -16.49 30.43 27.11
C SER A 612 -15.40 29.62 27.84
N VAL A 613 -14.26 29.39 27.18
CA VAL A 613 -13.12 28.66 27.75
C VAL A 613 -11.83 29.46 27.66
N PRO A 614 -10.95 29.47 28.69
CA PRO A 614 -9.71 30.26 28.73
C PRO A 614 -8.74 30.09 27.57
N ASP A 615 -8.76 28.93 26.91
CA ASP A 615 -7.85 28.58 25.84
C ASP A 615 -8.52 27.56 24.91
N TYR A 616 -8.23 27.61 23.62
CA TYR A 616 -8.80 26.70 22.61
C TYR A 616 -8.56 25.21 22.95
N ARG A 617 -7.50 24.89 23.70
CA ARG A 617 -7.19 23.51 24.13
C ARG A 617 -8.16 22.95 25.16
N MET A 618 -8.96 23.81 25.80
CA MET A 618 -9.98 23.42 26.77
C MET A 618 -11.34 23.13 26.11
N VAL A 619 -11.48 23.38 24.81
CA VAL A 619 -12.61 22.91 24.02
C VAL A 619 -12.51 21.38 23.90
N GLU A 620 -13.66 20.71 23.71
CA GLU A 620 -13.74 19.26 23.49
C GLU A 620 -12.62 18.75 22.56
N TYR A 621 -11.99 17.64 22.96
CA TYR A 621 -10.78 17.12 22.34
C TYR A 621 -10.88 17.08 20.81
N GLY A 622 -9.93 17.72 20.13
CA GLY A 622 -9.87 17.83 18.67
C GLY A 622 -10.70 18.98 18.07
N LYS A 623 -11.83 19.38 18.69
CA LYS A 623 -12.66 20.48 18.17
C LYS A 623 -11.97 21.84 18.29
N GLY A 624 -11.35 22.12 19.45
CA GLY A 624 -10.63 23.37 19.68
C GLY A 624 -9.52 23.65 18.66
N PRO A 625 -8.57 22.72 18.47
CA PRO A 625 -7.55 22.83 17.43
C PRO A 625 -8.12 23.03 16.03
N GLY A 626 -9.15 22.26 15.66
CA GLY A 626 -9.81 22.40 14.35
C GLY A 626 -10.44 23.77 14.14
N MET A 627 -11.13 24.30 15.16
CA MET A 627 -11.71 25.63 15.13
C MET A 627 -10.65 26.73 15.03
N LEU A 628 -9.51 26.59 15.70
CA LEU A 628 -8.39 27.54 15.60
C LEU A 628 -7.80 27.58 14.19
N VAL A 629 -7.53 26.42 13.59
CA VAL A 629 -7.02 26.33 12.21
C VAL A 629 -8.01 26.93 11.22
N ALA A 630 -9.30 26.60 11.35
CA ALA A 630 -10.36 27.13 10.50
C ALA A 630 -10.52 28.66 10.65
N GLY A 631 -10.47 29.15 11.89
CA GLY A 631 -10.56 30.58 12.18
C GLY A 631 -9.39 31.38 11.61
N ILE A 632 -8.15 30.88 11.76
CA ILE A 632 -6.96 31.56 11.21
C ILE A 632 -6.98 31.53 9.68
N ARG A 633 -7.38 30.41 9.07
CA ARG A 633 -7.55 30.33 7.60
C ARG A 633 -8.57 31.36 7.11
N HIS A 634 -9.76 31.40 7.71
CA HIS A 634 -10.79 32.36 7.33
C HIS A 634 -10.31 33.80 7.52
N TYR A 635 -9.60 34.09 8.61
CA TYR A 635 -9.01 35.40 8.86
C TYR A 635 -8.02 35.80 7.76
N LEU A 636 -7.10 34.91 7.37
CA LEU A 636 -6.13 35.15 6.30
C LEU A 636 -6.79 35.33 4.92
N GLU A 637 -7.89 34.65 4.66
CA GLU A 637 -8.64 34.73 3.39
C GLU A 637 -9.48 36.01 3.28
N THR A 638 -9.98 36.53 4.41
CA THR A 638 -10.94 37.65 4.42
C THR A 638 -10.32 38.99 4.78
N VAL A 639 -9.28 38.97 5.62
CA VAL A 639 -8.62 40.16 6.14
C VAL A 639 -7.30 40.33 5.39
N HIS A 640 -7.30 41.15 4.34
CA HIS A 640 -6.09 41.53 3.59
C HIS A 640 -5.18 42.49 4.39
N LEU A 641 -4.77 42.08 5.59
CA LEU A 641 -3.81 42.83 6.39
C LEU A 641 -2.40 42.32 6.14
N ASP A 642 -1.46 43.25 6.08
CA ASP A 642 -0.05 42.96 6.17
C ASP A 642 0.26 42.49 7.60
N HIS A 643 0.36 41.18 7.80
CA HIS A 643 0.70 40.59 9.11
C HIS A 643 2.21 40.68 9.42
N GLY A 644 3.00 41.31 8.54
CA GLY A 644 4.43 41.47 8.72
C GLY A 644 5.15 40.13 8.93
N ASN A 645 5.98 40.08 9.96
CA ASN A 645 6.83 38.92 10.26
C ASN A 645 6.16 38.05 11.32
N VAL A 646 5.80 36.81 10.98
CA VAL A 646 5.18 35.84 11.89
C VAL A 646 6.14 34.72 12.20
N PHE A 647 6.24 34.32 13.48
CA PHE A 647 7.10 33.24 13.95
C PHE A 647 6.28 32.10 14.57
N ILE A 648 6.65 30.87 14.22
CA ILE A 648 6.19 29.64 14.87
C ILE A 648 7.36 28.75 15.28
N SER A 649 7.22 28.03 16.39
CA SER A 649 8.12 26.93 16.74
C SER A 649 7.43 25.60 16.58
N MET A 650 8.05 24.65 15.86
CA MET A 650 7.52 23.28 15.75
C MET A 650 7.59 22.51 17.07
N SER A 651 8.25 23.08 18.09
CA SER A 651 8.23 22.54 19.45
C SER A 651 6.99 22.96 20.25
N SER A 652 6.25 23.98 19.82
CA SER A 652 4.99 24.36 20.46
C SER A 652 3.79 23.66 19.80
N PRO A 653 2.74 23.32 20.57
CA PRO A 653 1.49 22.78 20.01
C PRO A 653 0.88 23.69 18.94
N GLU A 654 0.95 25.01 19.15
CA GLU A 654 0.44 26.02 18.22
C GLU A 654 1.23 26.00 16.90
N GLY A 655 2.55 25.88 16.94
CA GLY A 655 3.35 25.83 15.72
C GLY A 655 3.12 24.56 14.91
N GLN A 656 2.99 23.40 15.56
CA GLN A 656 2.63 22.16 14.88
C GLN A 656 1.25 22.23 14.23
N LEU A 657 0.29 22.82 14.94
CA LEU A 657 -1.10 22.92 14.50
C LEU A 657 -1.27 23.90 13.33
N LEU A 658 -0.55 25.04 13.37
CA LEU A 658 -0.76 26.14 12.43
C LEU A 658 0.19 26.12 11.23
N ARG A 659 1.24 25.30 11.24
CA ARG A 659 2.25 25.24 10.17
C ARG A 659 1.64 25.25 8.78
N ASP A 660 0.77 24.30 8.48
CA ASP A 660 0.30 24.09 7.11
C ASP A 660 -0.53 25.28 6.61
N VAL A 661 -1.40 25.83 7.47
CA VAL A 661 -2.20 27.01 7.16
C VAL A 661 -1.32 28.25 6.94
N LEU A 662 -0.31 28.45 7.78
CA LEU A 662 0.55 29.63 7.67
C LEU A 662 1.50 29.53 6.47
N VAL A 663 2.01 28.33 6.15
CA VAL A 663 2.85 28.10 4.96
C VAL A 663 2.04 28.33 3.68
N GLU A 664 0.79 27.89 3.64
CA GLU A 664 -0.11 28.08 2.49
C GLU A 664 -0.35 29.57 2.19
N HIS A 665 -0.36 30.42 3.22
CA HIS A 665 -0.69 31.85 3.09
C HIS A 665 0.51 32.79 3.19
N ALA A 666 1.71 32.30 3.50
CA ALA A 666 2.90 33.14 3.58
C ALA A 666 3.40 33.55 2.19
N GLY A 667 3.82 34.81 2.05
CA GLY A 667 4.53 35.28 0.86
C GLY A 667 5.96 34.73 0.80
N GLU A 668 6.62 34.66 1.96
CA GLU A 668 7.96 34.11 2.13
C GLU A 668 8.02 33.20 3.36
N VAL A 669 8.75 32.10 3.28
CA VAL A 669 8.92 31.13 4.38
C VAL A 669 10.40 30.89 4.64
N TYR A 670 10.82 31.08 5.88
CA TYR A 670 12.17 30.82 6.36
C TYR A 670 12.12 29.69 7.39
N ILE A 671 12.93 28.64 7.19
CA ILE A 671 12.96 27.48 8.07
C ILE A 671 14.35 27.37 8.70
N GLY A 672 14.41 27.34 10.02
CA GLY A 672 15.64 27.07 10.76
C GLY A 672 16.09 25.63 10.57
N VAL A 673 17.26 25.43 9.95
CA VAL A 673 17.92 24.12 9.90
C VAL A 673 18.63 23.92 11.24
N ARG A 674 18.21 22.90 12.00
CA ARG A 674 18.85 22.53 13.28
C ARG A 674 20.03 21.60 13.08
#